data_AF-A0A6P8RGH9-F1
#
_entry.id   AF-A0A6P8RGH9-F1
#
_cell.length_a   1.000
_cell.length_b   1.000
_cell.length_c   1.000
_cell.angle_alpha   90.00
_cell.angle_beta   90.00
_cell.angle_gamma   90.00
#
_symmetry.space_group_name_H-M   'P 1'
#
loop_
_entity.id
_entity.type
_entity.pdbx_description
1 polymer ?
#
loop_
_entity_poly.entity_id
_entity_poly.type
_entity_poly.pdbx_seq_one_letter_code
_entity_poly.pdbx_strand_id
1 'polypeptide(L)'
;MGKEKTEHLAPTCFGYPISIFFIVINEFCERFSYYGMRAVLVLYFNYFLKWDENLSTVIYHTFVALCYLTPILGAIIADSWLGKFKTIIYLSIVYVIGQALMSISSINDITDNNRDGEPDIIEIHIALSMVALMLIALGTGGIKPCVAAFGGDQFEEHQDRQRSRFFAIFYLSINAGSLISTIVTPILKAQECGIYSKQQCYPMAFGVPAALMVVALIVFIIGSRMYKKVDPEGNIMVTFFKCIVFAIRNRFRNRSKEIPKREHWLDWGKEKYDDRLIAQIKMVLRVLVLYIPLPMFWALFDQQGSRWTLQATTMNGDFGAIQIEPEQMQTVNAILIVIMVPIVDGIVYPLIRKCKLNFTPLKRMTVGMFFAAMAFVAAALVQIKIDETLPKFPTSSQTQLKVINLDRTNLIVNFPQNITNVTIAAGKADDYKTFTTAELKNITFNNTVTSINAAEGQRQTLLFKDYNIKLVTDIRKKPAKGKNAIRFVNNLMDSINVTLDNSSEKYLSIFEISNYSEVSRGKVKIEVSFMNEFKCNVESMLFGYGSSYTIIIKQCTSDSLNLEYIEDIQPNTVHMGLQIPQYFILTCGEVVFSVTGLEFSYSQAPSNMKSVLQAGWLLTVAVGNIIVLIVAGAAQLSEQWAEYVLFASLLVAVCIIFSVMAHFYTYVDPVEIEAQFDEKERKEKEMHNIYETEAGPFSQTKM
;
A
#
# COMPACT_ATOMS: atom_id res chain seq x y z
N MET A 1 -26.29 59.29 11.45
CA MET A 1 -27.06 58.03 11.30
C MET A 1 -26.49 57.23 10.13
N GLY A 2 -25.40 56.51 10.37
CA GLY A 2 -24.88 55.48 9.47
C GLY A 2 -25.17 54.13 10.11
N LYS A 3 -25.91 53.25 9.42
CA LYS A 3 -26.24 51.91 9.91
C LYS A 3 -24.95 51.10 10.06
N GLU A 4 -24.56 50.77 11.29
CA GLU A 4 -23.66 49.66 11.57
C GLU A 4 -24.26 48.40 10.95
N LYS A 5 -23.53 47.78 10.01
CA LYS A 5 -23.80 46.42 9.58
C LYS A 5 -23.54 45.52 10.80
N THR A 6 -24.58 45.00 11.41
CA THR A 6 -24.49 43.85 12.31
C THR A 6 -23.85 42.69 11.56
N GLU A 7 -22.56 42.46 11.80
CA GLU A 7 -21.89 41.21 11.48
C GLU A 7 -22.60 40.11 12.26
N HIS A 8 -23.16 39.13 11.55
CA HIS A 8 -23.61 37.88 12.15
C HIS A 8 -22.38 37.20 12.78
N LEU A 9 -22.21 37.32 14.11
CA LEU A 9 -21.23 36.51 14.83
C LEU A 9 -21.55 35.04 14.54
N ALA A 10 -20.66 34.37 13.81
CA ALA A 10 -20.75 32.94 13.61
C ALA A 10 -20.77 32.26 14.99
N PRO A 11 -21.65 31.27 15.22
CA PRO A 11 -21.73 30.63 16.52
C PRO A 11 -20.40 29.93 16.82
N THR A 12 -19.86 30.21 18.01
CA THR A 12 -18.56 29.69 18.45
C THR A 12 -18.74 28.63 19.52
N CYS A 13 -17.93 27.57 19.49
CA CYS A 13 -17.85 26.55 20.52
C CYS A 13 -16.39 26.41 20.95
N PHE A 14 -16.09 26.55 22.25
CA PHE A 14 -14.72 26.59 22.78
C PHE A 14 -13.80 27.65 22.11
N GLY A 15 -14.37 28.75 21.58
CA GLY A 15 -13.63 29.79 20.86
C GLY A 15 -13.27 29.44 19.41
N TYR A 16 -13.84 28.37 18.85
CA TYR A 16 -13.72 27.99 17.43
C TYR A 16 -15.03 28.26 16.68
N PRO A 17 -14.96 28.66 15.39
CA PRO A 17 -16.14 28.62 14.53
C PRO A 17 -16.69 27.20 14.48
N ILE A 18 -18.00 27.03 14.74
CA ILE A 18 -18.63 25.69 14.71
C ILE A 18 -18.47 25.01 13.34
N SER A 19 -18.28 25.79 12.27
CA SER A 19 -17.98 25.32 10.92
C SER A 19 -16.75 24.38 10.86
N ILE A 20 -15.76 24.55 11.73
CA ILE A 20 -14.53 23.76 11.75
C ILE A 20 -14.78 22.29 12.07
N PHE A 21 -15.72 22.00 12.98
CA PHE A 21 -16.01 20.62 13.38
C PHE A 21 -16.50 19.77 12.20
N PHE A 22 -17.29 20.35 11.30
CA PHE A 22 -17.74 19.66 10.08
C PHE A 22 -16.58 19.31 9.15
N ILE A 23 -15.58 20.20 9.03
CA ILE A 23 -14.39 19.97 8.21
C ILE A 23 -13.51 18.87 8.82
N VAL A 24 -13.30 18.89 10.15
CA VAL A 24 -12.49 17.89 10.85
C VAL A 24 -13.13 16.50 10.79
N ILE A 25 -14.46 16.40 10.97
CA ILE A 25 -15.18 15.13 10.84
C ILE A 25 -15.11 14.62 9.40
N ASN A 26 -15.29 15.51 8.41
CA ASN A 26 -15.12 15.14 7.00
C ASN A 26 -13.71 14.59 6.72
N GLU A 27 -12.67 15.25 7.23
CA GLU A 27 -11.28 14.78 7.07
C GLU A 27 -11.07 13.43 7.74
N PHE A 28 -11.56 13.24 8.97
CA PHE A 28 -11.45 11.96 9.67
C PHE A 28 -12.07 10.81 8.88
N CYS A 29 -13.31 10.99 8.42
CA CYS A 29 -14.04 9.97 7.66
C CYS A 29 -13.40 9.69 6.29
N GLU A 30 -12.91 10.72 5.60
CA GLU A 30 -12.18 10.55 4.34
C GLU A 30 -10.89 9.75 4.54
N ARG A 31 -10.11 10.08 5.58
CA ARG A 31 -8.86 9.39 5.89
C ARG A 31 -9.09 7.95 6.31
N PHE A 32 -10.12 7.70 7.12
CA PHE A 32 -10.55 6.34 7.42
C PHE A 32 -10.87 5.57 6.14
N SER A 33 -11.66 6.17 5.25
CA SER A 33 -12.11 5.53 4.01
C SER A 33 -10.93 5.18 3.08
N TYR A 34 -10.01 6.12 2.90
CA TYR A 34 -8.84 5.95 2.05
C TYR A 34 -7.87 4.87 2.59
N TYR A 35 -7.44 4.99 3.85
CA TYR A 35 -6.45 4.06 4.41
C TYR A 35 -7.02 2.67 4.65
N GLY A 36 -8.27 2.55 5.09
CA GLY A 36 -8.93 1.26 5.30
C GLY A 36 -9.06 0.46 4.00
N MET A 37 -9.57 1.09 2.94
CA MET A 37 -9.69 0.44 1.63
C MET A 37 -8.31 0.11 1.05
N ARG A 38 -7.35 1.04 1.12
CA ARG A 38 -5.97 0.83 0.64
C ARG A 38 -5.28 -0.33 1.35
N ALA A 39 -5.52 -0.55 2.65
CA ALA A 39 -4.84 -1.59 3.43
C ALA A 39 -5.15 -3.02 2.93
N VAL A 40 -6.40 -3.29 2.57
CA VAL A 40 -6.85 -4.63 2.11
C VAL A 40 -6.73 -4.82 0.59
N LEU A 41 -6.42 -3.77 -0.16
CA LEU A 41 -6.55 -3.73 -1.62
C LEU A 41 -5.64 -4.72 -2.34
N VAL A 42 -4.38 -4.85 -1.92
CA VAL A 42 -3.43 -5.79 -2.58
C VAL A 42 -3.88 -7.25 -2.43
N LEU A 43 -4.45 -7.60 -1.27
CA LEU A 43 -4.97 -8.95 -1.04
C LEU A 43 -6.30 -9.18 -1.75
N TYR A 44 -7.11 -8.15 -1.95
CA TYR A 44 -8.28 -8.23 -2.82
C TYR A 44 -7.88 -8.61 -4.25
N PHE A 45 -6.86 -7.96 -4.81
CA PHE A 45 -6.35 -8.32 -6.14
C PHE A 45 -5.82 -9.75 -6.20
N ASN A 46 -5.06 -10.15 -5.18
CA ASN A 46 -4.43 -11.47 -5.18
C ASN A 46 -5.42 -12.61 -4.90
N TYR A 47 -6.30 -12.47 -3.91
CA TYR A 47 -7.18 -13.54 -3.46
C TYR A 47 -8.56 -13.54 -4.09
N PHE A 48 -9.13 -12.38 -4.40
CA PHE A 48 -10.47 -12.29 -4.99
C PHE A 48 -10.40 -12.21 -6.52
N LEU A 49 -9.58 -11.29 -7.07
CA LEU A 49 -9.38 -11.19 -8.52
C LEU A 49 -8.43 -12.26 -9.09
N LYS A 50 -7.82 -13.07 -8.22
CA LYS A 50 -6.90 -14.17 -8.58
C LYS A 50 -5.69 -13.73 -9.42
N TRP A 51 -5.26 -12.48 -9.26
CA TRP A 51 -4.05 -11.97 -9.91
C TRP A 51 -2.78 -12.44 -9.19
N ASP A 52 -1.69 -12.60 -9.94
CA ASP A 52 -0.40 -12.86 -9.32
C ASP A 52 0.08 -11.66 -8.48
N GLU A 53 1.07 -11.90 -7.63
CA GLU A 53 1.60 -10.91 -6.71
C GLU A 53 2.21 -9.69 -7.41
N ASN A 54 2.81 -9.88 -8.60
CA ASN A 54 3.43 -8.80 -9.35
C ASN A 54 2.36 -7.92 -9.99
N LEU A 55 1.36 -8.50 -10.67
CA LEU A 55 0.24 -7.73 -11.23
C LEU A 55 -0.54 -6.99 -10.13
N SER A 56 -0.79 -7.63 -9.00
CA SER A 56 -1.44 -7.01 -7.83
C SER A 56 -0.66 -5.80 -7.33
N THR A 57 0.67 -5.92 -7.24
CA THR A 57 1.58 -4.82 -6.85
C THR A 57 1.57 -3.69 -7.88
N VAL A 58 1.62 -4.00 -9.16
CA VAL A 58 1.59 -3.02 -10.26
C VAL A 58 0.29 -2.21 -10.24
N ILE A 59 -0.87 -2.85 -10.14
CA ILE A 59 -2.15 -2.14 -10.11
C ILE A 59 -2.30 -1.31 -8.83
N TYR A 60 -1.85 -1.83 -7.69
CA TYR A 60 -1.83 -1.09 -6.42
C TYR A 60 -1.03 0.22 -6.55
N HIS A 61 0.21 0.15 -7.02
CA HIS A 61 1.05 1.35 -7.18
C HIS A 61 0.55 2.27 -8.28
N THR A 62 -0.10 1.76 -9.33
CA THR A 62 -0.75 2.58 -10.35
C THR A 62 -1.88 3.41 -9.73
N PHE A 63 -2.73 2.77 -8.91
CA PHE A 63 -3.80 3.45 -8.18
C PHE A 63 -3.25 4.52 -7.23
N VAL A 64 -2.20 4.21 -6.46
CA VAL A 64 -1.57 5.19 -5.56
C VAL A 64 -0.96 6.34 -6.37
N ALA A 65 -0.24 6.06 -7.47
CA ALA A 65 0.31 7.09 -8.34
C ALA A 65 -0.77 8.06 -8.85
N LEU A 66 -1.91 7.52 -9.31
CA LEU A 66 -3.05 8.34 -9.74
C LEU A 66 -3.61 9.19 -8.60
N CYS A 67 -3.80 8.62 -7.40
CA CYS A 67 -4.26 9.36 -6.21
C CYS A 67 -3.37 10.56 -5.83
N TYR A 68 -2.08 10.52 -6.16
CA TYR A 68 -1.12 11.60 -5.88
C TYR A 68 -0.81 12.49 -7.10
N LEU A 69 -1.28 12.11 -8.30
CA LEU A 69 -1.19 12.91 -9.53
C LEU A 69 -2.42 13.80 -9.75
N THR A 70 -3.62 13.27 -9.48
CA THR A 70 -4.91 13.98 -9.61
C THR A 70 -5.10 15.21 -8.69
N PRO A 71 -4.36 15.42 -7.58
CA PRO A 71 -4.36 16.70 -6.84
C PRO A 71 -4.08 17.92 -7.72
N ILE A 72 -3.21 17.79 -8.73
CA ILE A 72 -2.92 18.89 -9.66
C ILE A 72 -4.21 19.33 -10.40
N LEU A 73 -5.01 18.35 -10.84
CA LEU A 73 -6.30 18.61 -11.50
C LEU A 73 -7.29 19.23 -10.53
N GLY A 74 -7.38 18.70 -9.30
CA GLY A 74 -8.26 19.22 -8.26
C GLY A 74 -7.97 20.69 -7.93
N ALA A 75 -6.70 21.04 -7.74
CA ALA A 75 -6.26 22.41 -7.51
C ALA A 75 -6.62 23.33 -8.69
N ILE A 76 -6.39 22.88 -9.94
CA ILE A 76 -6.75 23.68 -11.12
C ILE A 76 -8.25 23.96 -11.20
N ILE A 77 -9.07 22.94 -10.96
CA ILE A 77 -10.53 23.07 -10.98
C ILE A 77 -11.03 24.01 -9.87
N ALA A 78 -10.48 23.86 -8.65
CA ALA A 78 -10.83 24.70 -7.51
C ALA A 78 -10.45 26.17 -7.72
N ASP A 79 -9.22 26.44 -8.14
CA ASP A 79 -8.71 27.80 -8.20
C ASP A 79 -9.13 28.55 -9.48
N SER A 80 -9.47 27.84 -10.57
CA SER A 80 -9.75 28.48 -11.86
C SER A 80 -11.23 28.53 -12.24
N TRP A 81 -12.05 27.61 -11.72
CA TRP A 81 -13.40 27.41 -12.26
C TRP A 81 -14.50 27.29 -11.20
N LEU A 82 -14.41 26.30 -10.30
CA LEU A 82 -15.54 25.93 -9.44
C LEU A 82 -15.46 26.57 -8.03
N GLY A 83 -14.28 26.98 -7.58
CA GLY A 83 -14.02 27.30 -6.17
C GLY A 83 -13.80 26.05 -5.33
N LYS A 84 -13.09 26.19 -4.20
CA LYS A 84 -12.73 25.07 -3.30
C LYS A 84 -13.96 24.30 -2.81
N PHE A 85 -15.00 25.00 -2.34
CA PHE A 85 -16.21 24.38 -1.77
C PHE A 85 -16.95 23.46 -2.77
N LYS A 86 -17.23 23.95 -3.99
CA LYS A 86 -17.93 23.15 -5.01
C LYS A 86 -17.06 21.99 -5.49
N THR A 87 -15.76 22.21 -5.63
CA THR A 87 -14.80 21.17 -6.03
C THR A 87 -14.78 20.03 -5.02
N ILE A 88 -14.75 20.33 -3.71
CA ILE A 88 -14.83 19.32 -2.64
C ILE A 88 -16.12 18.50 -2.78
N ILE A 89 -17.29 19.14 -2.97
CA ILE A 89 -18.57 18.43 -3.08
C ILE A 89 -18.61 17.52 -4.32
N TYR A 90 -18.34 18.06 -5.51
CA TYR A 90 -18.47 17.28 -6.75
C TYR A 90 -17.50 16.10 -6.79
N LEU A 91 -16.25 16.31 -6.38
CA LEU A 91 -15.25 15.22 -6.36
C LEU A 91 -15.50 14.24 -5.22
N SER A 92 -16.10 14.67 -4.09
CA SER A 92 -16.55 13.74 -3.05
C SER A 92 -17.72 12.86 -3.51
N ILE A 93 -18.63 13.36 -4.36
CA ILE A 93 -19.69 12.54 -4.97
C ILE A 93 -19.07 11.46 -5.87
N VAL A 94 -18.12 11.85 -6.73
CA VAL A 94 -17.36 10.91 -7.58
C VAL A 94 -16.66 9.86 -6.72
N TYR A 95 -16.08 10.28 -5.59
CA TYR A 95 -15.42 9.38 -4.65
C TYR A 95 -16.42 8.38 -4.03
N VAL A 96 -17.58 8.84 -3.55
CA VAL A 96 -18.64 7.98 -3.00
C VAL A 96 -19.09 6.94 -4.02
N ILE A 97 -19.33 7.35 -5.27
CA ILE A 97 -19.73 6.43 -6.34
C ILE A 97 -18.64 5.38 -6.57
N GLY A 98 -17.36 5.80 -6.61
CA GLY A 98 -16.24 4.87 -6.75
C GLY A 98 -16.15 3.86 -5.60
N GLN A 99 -16.29 4.31 -4.34
CA GLN A 99 -16.26 3.41 -3.18
C GLN A 99 -17.46 2.44 -3.14
N ALA A 100 -18.65 2.92 -3.50
CA ALA A 100 -19.84 2.06 -3.61
C ALA A 100 -19.65 0.99 -4.71
N LEU A 101 -19.10 1.38 -5.86
CA LEU A 101 -18.80 0.47 -6.96
C LEU A 101 -17.74 -0.57 -6.56
N MET A 102 -16.73 -0.17 -5.79
CA MET A 102 -15.71 -1.08 -5.24
C MET A 102 -16.32 -2.12 -4.28
N SER A 103 -17.28 -1.71 -3.44
CA SER A 103 -18.00 -2.64 -2.57
C SER A 103 -18.82 -3.63 -3.40
N ILE A 104 -19.59 -3.14 -4.38
CA ILE A 104 -20.38 -3.99 -5.28
C ILE A 104 -19.49 -4.96 -6.06
N SER A 105 -18.34 -4.50 -6.56
CA SER A 105 -17.42 -5.33 -7.34
C SER A 105 -16.83 -6.49 -6.55
N SER A 106 -16.93 -6.49 -5.22
CA SER A 106 -16.39 -7.54 -4.36
C SER A 106 -17.44 -8.57 -3.89
N ILE A 107 -18.68 -8.49 -4.38
CA ILE A 107 -19.76 -9.44 -4.04
C ILE A 107 -19.71 -10.63 -5.02
N ASN A 108 -19.16 -11.77 -4.63
CA ASN A 108 -19.12 -12.99 -5.46
C ASN A 108 -20.51 -13.43 -5.96
N ASP A 109 -21.54 -13.36 -5.12
CA ASP A 109 -22.93 -13.78 -5.40
C ASP A 109 -23.54 -13.11 -6.65
N ILE A 110 -22.97 -12.01 -7.15
CA ILE A 110 -23.44 -11.34 -8.39
C ILE A 110 -23.21 -12.23 -9.62
N THR A 111 -22.14 -13.02 -9.64
CA THR A 111 -21.77 -13.87 -10.78
C THR A 111 -21.56 -15.34 -10.42
N ASP A 112 -21.73 -15.72 -9.15
CA ASP A 112 -21.67 -17.10 -8.66
C ASP A 112 -23.03 -17.82 -8.86
N ASN A 113 -23.25 -18.42 -10.05
CA ASN A 113 -24.49 -19.15 -10.35
C ASN A 113 -24.48 -20.57 -9.81
N ASN A 114 -23.30 -21.18 -9.72
CA ASN A 114 -23.10 -22.56 -9.28
C ASN A 114 -23.06 -22.69 -7.73
N ARG A 115 -22.99 -21.56 -7.01
CA ARG A 115 -22.96 -21.40 -5.55
C ARG A 115 -21.75 -22.07 -4.91
N ASP A 116 -20.63 -22.12 -5.63
CA ASP A 116 -19.39 -22.71 -5.13
C ASP A 116 -18.56 -21.74 -4.28
N GLY A 117 -18.97 -20.47 -4.18
CA GLY A 117 -18.26 -19.45 -3.42
C GLY A 117 -17.29 -18.61 -4.25
N GLU A 118 -17.14 -18.90 -5.54
CA GLU A 118 -16.29 -18.15 -6.47
C GLU A 118 -17.13 -17.52 -7.59
N PRO A 119 -16.74 -16.33 -8.08
CA PRO A 119 -17.43 -15.71 -9.21
C PRO A 119 -17.18 -16.49 -10.51
N ASP A 120 -18.23 -16.90 -11.22
CA ASP A 120 -18.10 -17.59 -12.53
C ASP A 120 -17.54 -16.66 -13.61
N ILE A 121 -17.87 -15.35 -13.55
CA ILE A 121 -17.49 -14.33 -14.54
C ILE A 121 -16.62 -13.26 -13.88
N ILE A 122 -15.32 -13.56 -13.75
CA ILE A 122 -14.36 -12.68 -13.07
C ILE A 122 -14.14 -11.35 -13.81
N GLU A 123 -14.36 -11.30 -15.12
CA GLU A 123 -14.12 -10.11 -15.95
C GLU A 123 -15.01 -8.93 -15.54
N ILE A 124 -16.25 -9.20 -15.11
CA ILE A 124 -17.18 -8.17 -14.62
C ILE A 124 -16.63 -7.55 -13.33
N HIS A 125 -16.15 -8.38 -12.39
CA HIS A 125 -15.55 -7.92 -11.14
C HIS A 125 -14.30 -7.08 -11.40
N ILE A 126 -13.45 -7.49 -12.35
CA ILE A 126 -12.28 -6.73 -12.78
C ILE A 126 -12.69 -5.37 -13.36
N ALA A 127 -13.63 -5.34 -14.31
CA ALA A 127 -14.06 -4.11 -14.97
C ALA A 127 -14.65 -3.11 -13.96
N LEU A 128 -15.55 -3.57 -13.08
CA LEU A 128 -16.12 -2.73 -12.02
C LEU A 128 -15.05 -2.21 -11.06
N SER A 129 -14.10 -3.06 -10.65
CA SER A 129 -12.99 -2.67 -9.78
C SER A 129 -12.10 -1.59 -10.42
N MET A 130 -11.78 -1.72 -11.72
CA MET A 130 -10.93 -0.74 -12.40
C MET A 130 -11.61 0.62 -12.56
N VAL A 131 -12.90 0.62 -12.91
CA VAL A 131 -13.70 1.86 -12.94
C VAL A 131 -13.79 2.47 -11.54
N ALA A 132 -14.03 1.66 -10.51
CA ALA A 132 -14.09 2.10 -9.13
C ALA A 132 -12.78 2.78 -8.68
N LEU A 133 -11.63 2.13 -8.90
CA LEU A 133 -10.31 2.68 -8.55
C LEU A 133 -10.01 3.99 -9.28
N MET A 134 -10.40 4.12 -10.55
CA MET A 134 -10.23 5.36 -11.31
C MET A 134 -11.06 6.51 -10.70
N LEU A 135 -12.33 6.25 -10.41
CA LEU A 135 -13.22 7.23 -9.78
C LEU A 135 -12.73 7.61 -8.39
N ILE A 136 -12.27 6.64 -7.60
CA ILE A 136 -11.70 6.90 -6.28
C ILE A 136 -10.43 7.77 -6.40
N ALA A 137 -9.51 7.43 -7.30
CA ALA A 137 -8.28 8.20 -7.49
C ALA A 137 -8.55 9.65 -7.91
N LEU A 138 -9.55 9.87 -8.77
CA LEU A 138 -10.02 11.23 -9.14
C LEU A 138 -10.64 11.95 -7.93
N GLY A 139 -11.48 11.25 -7.16
CA GLY A 139 -12.16 11.75 -5.98
C GLY A 139 -11.20 12.16 -4.87
N THR A 140 -10.49 11.21 -4.25
CA THR A 140 -9.56 11.47 -3.13
C THR A 140 -8.44 12.43 -3.53
N GLY A 141 -7.83 12.23 -4.70
CA GLY A 141 -6.71 13.07 -5.09
C GLY A 141 -7.16 14.50 -5.39
N GLY A 142 -8.31 14.70 -6.03
CA GLY A 142 -8.78 16.05 -6.33
C GLY A 142 -9.31 16.84 -5.12
N ILE A 143 -9.79 16.17 -4.06
CA ILE A 143 -10.19 16.85 -2.81
C ILE A 143 -9.00 17.18 -1.90
N LYS A 144 -7.93 16.38 -1.92
CA LYS A 144 -6.74 16.56 -1.05
C LYS A 144 -6.20 17.99 -0.96
N PRO A 145 -5.93 18.71 -2.07
CA PRO A 145 -5.39 20.07 -1.98
C PRO A 145 -6.44 21.09 -1.53
N CYS A 146 -7.73 20.76 -1.64
CA CYS A 146 -8.82 21.69 -1.40
C CYS A 146 -9.25 21.73 0.07
N VAL A 147 -9.34 20.59 0.75
CA VAL A 147 -9.94 20.49 2.10
C VAL A 147 -9.12 21.23 3.16
N ALA A 148 -7.80 20.99 3.20
CA ALA A 148 -6.91 21.66 4.16
C ALA A 148 -6.87 23.19 3.93
N ALA A 149 -6.81 23.61 2.67
CA ALA A 149 -6.85 25.03 2.30
C ALA A 149 -8.20 25.66 2.69
N PHE A 150 -9.31 24.99 2.38
CA PHE A 150 -10.66 25.46 2.72
C PHE A 150 -10.87 25.59 4.24
N GLY A 151 -10.32 24.67 5.03
CA GLY A 151 -10.31 24.75 6.49
C GLY A 151 -9.49 25.93 7.02
N GLY A 152 -8.34 26.21 6.40
CA GLY A 152 -7.53 27.38 6.71
C GLY A 152 -8.24 28.71 6.43
N ASP A 153 -9.02 28.77 5.34
CA ASP A 153 -9.77 29.97 4.91
C ASP A 153 -10.91 30.35 5.88
N GLN A 154 -11.26 29.49 6.84
CA GLN A 154 -12.31 29.77 7.83
C GLN A 154 -11.86 30.73 8.95
N PHE A 155 -10.56 31.00 9.05
CA PHE A 155 -9.99 31.90 10.04
C PHE A 155 -9.64 33.25 9.41
N GLU A 156 -9.79 34.32 10.18
CA GLU A 156 -9.32 35.64 9.78
C GLU A 156 -7.83 35.83 10.07
N GLU A 157 -7.20 36.85 9.47
CA GLU A 157 -5.75 37.09 9.60
C GLU A 157 -5.31 37.30 11.06
N HIS A 158 -6.16 37.90 11.90
CA HIS A 158 -5.86 38.13 13.31
C HIS A 158 -5.94 36.84 14.18
N GLN A 159 -6.39 35.71 13.61
CA GLN A 159 -6.68 34.45 14.34
C GLN A 159 -5.57 33.39 14.18
N ASP A 160 -4.30 33.79 14.06
CA ASP A 160 -3.17 32.89 13.83
C ASP A 160 -3.05 31.72 14.83
N ARG A 161 -3.30 32.00 16.11
CA ARG A 161 -3.21 30.99 17.17
C ARG A 161 -4.30 29.91 17.03
N GLN A 162 -5.51 30.31 16.62
CA GLN A 162 -6.62 29.38 16.41
C GLN A 162 -6.39 28.55 15.16
N ARG A 163 -5.94 29.18 14.06
CA ARG A 163 -5.55 28.52 12.81
C ARG A 163 -4.46 27.46 13.02
N SER A 164 -3.43 27.77 13.81
CA SER A 164 -2.36 26.81 14.13
C SER A 164 -2.88 25.60 14.92
N ARG A 165 -3.77 25.83 15.90
CA ARG A 165 -4.43 24.74 16.65
C ARG A 165 -5.34 23.90 15.76
N PHE A 166 -6.05 24.51 14.81
CA PHE A 166 -6.84 23.76 13.83
C PHE A 166 -5.99 22.78 13.04
N PHE A 167 -4.84 23.22 12.50
CA PHE A 167 -3.95 22.31 11.77
C PHE A 167 -3.41 21.17 12.64
N ALA A 168 -3.18 21.41 13.94
CA ALA A 168 -2.82 20.34 14.87
C ALA A 168 -3.96 19.31 15.06
N ILE A 169 -5.21 19.77 15.21
CA ILE A 169 -6.39 18.89 15.30
C ILE A 169 -6.61 18.14 13.98
N PHE A 170 -6.41 18.80 12.85
CA PHE A 170 -6.49 18.22 11.52
C PHE A 170 -5.44 17.12 11.31
N TYR A 171 -4.20 17.36 11.77
CA TYR A 171 -3.16 16.34 11.76
C TYR A 171 -3.50 15.15 12.67
N LEU A 172 -4.07 15.41 13.85
CA LEU A 172 -4.54 14.36 14.75
C LEU A 172 -5.67 13.52 14.10
N SER A 173 -6.62 14.14 13.42
CA SER A 173 -7.72 13.43 12.76
C SER A 173 -7.23 12.54 11.60
N ILE A 174 -6.21 12.96 10.85
CA ILE A 174 -5.56 12.15 9.82
C ILE A 174 -4.97 10.87 10.41
N ASN A 175 -4.14 11.01 11.46
CA ASN A 175 -3.48 9.88 12.09
C ASN A 175 -4.49 8.95 12.78
N ALA A 176 -5.50 9.50 13.46
CA ALA A 176 -6.57 8.71 14.07
C ALA A 176 -7.37 7.92 13.01
N GLY A 177 -7.74 8.57 11.90
CA GLY A 177 -8.45 7.90 10.80
C GLY A 177 -7.65 6.76 10.19
N SER A 178 -6.35 6.98 9.94
CA SER A 178 -5.43 5.95 9.43
C SER A 178 -5.24 4.79 10.41
N LEU A 179 -5.00 5.08 11.69
CA LEU A 179 -4.81 4.08 12.73
C LEU A 179 -6.04 3.19 12.92
N ILE A 180 -7.22 3.80 13.05
CA ILE A 180 -8.45 3.04 13.31
C ILE A 180 -8.85 2.23 12.07
N SER A 181 -8.75 2.80 10.87
CA SER A 181 -9.14 2.09 9.64
C SER A 181 -8.25 0.89 9.33
N THR A 182 -6.93 0.99 9.56
CA THR A 182 -6.01 -0.14 9.35
C THR A 182 -6.20 -1.28 10.35
N ILE A 183 -6.86 -1.02 11.49
CA ILE A 183 -7.27 -2.07 12.44
C ILE A 183 -8.65 -2.64 12.07
N VAL A 184 -9.64 -1.77 11.88
CA VAL A 184 -11.05 -2.16 11.74
C VAL A 184 -11.33 -2.80 10.39
N THR A 185 -10.84 -2.23 9.28
CA THR A 185 -11.18 -2.74 7.95
C THR A 185 -10.70 -4.18 7.71
N PRO A 186 -9.49 -4.59 8.11
CA PRO A 186 -9.08 -6.00 8.05
C PRO A 186 -9.92 -6.93 8.92
N ILE A 187 -10.35 -6.48 10.11
CA ILE A 187 -11.24 -7.27 10.99
C ILE A 187 -12.58 -7.53 10.30
N LEU A 188 -13.12 -6.51 9.61
CA LEU A 188 -14.36 -6.65 8.83
C LEU A 188 -14.17 -7.63 7.67
N LYS A 189 -13.04 -7.56 6.95
CA LYS A 189 -12.69 -8.49 5.86
C LYS A 189 -12.53 -9.93 6.34
N ALA A 190 -12.01 -10.13 7.54
CA ALA A 190 -11.79 -11.46 8.12
C ALA A 190 -13.10 -12.20 8.47
N GLN A 191 -14.23 -11.49 8.57
CA GLN A 191 -15.53 -12.11 8.77
C GLN A 191 -16.01 -12.86 7.51
N GLU A 192 -16.87 -13.85 7.71
CA GLU A 192 -17.56 -14.54 6.63
C GLU A 192 -18.91 -13.89 6.32
N CYS A 193 -19.14 -13.53 5.06
CA CYS A 193 -20.42 -12.99 4.60
C CYS A 193 -20.77 -13.51 3.20
N GLY A 194 -21.99 -13.21 2.75
CA GLY A 194 -22.58 -13.74 1.52
C GLY A 194 -23.98 -14.29 1.76
N ILE A 195 -24.81 -14.24 0.73
CA ILE A 195 -26.22 -14.61 0.78
C ILE A 195 -26.37 -16.11 0.58
N TYR A 196 -25.72 -16.65 -0.46
CA TYR A 196 -25.82 -18.05 -0.84
C TYR A 196 -24.57 -18.84 -0.46
N SER A 197 -23.39 -18.28 -0.71
CA SER A 197 -22.10 -18.86 -0.37
C SER A 197 -21.36 -18.02 0.67
N LYS A 198 -20.58 -18.66 1.55
CA LYS A 198 -19.78 -17.96 2.56
C LYS A 198 -18.43 -17.56 1.95
N GLN A 199 -18.16 -16.26 1.89
CA GLN A 199 -16.89 -15.68 1.43
C GLN A 199 -16.28 -14.75 2.48
N GLN A 200 -14.98 -14.45 2.33
CA GLN A 200 -14.35 -13.36 3.10
C GLN A 200 -14.99 -12.03 2.75
N CYS A 201 -15.28 -11.22 3.75
CA CYS A 201 -16.18 -10.09 3.57
C CYS A 201 -15.52 -8.81 3.03
N TYR A 202 -14.94 -8.90 1.83
CA TYR A 202 -14.53 -7.72 1.06
C TYR A 202 -15.67 -6.71 0.84
N PRO A 203 -16.94 -7.12 0.60
CA PRO A 203 -18.05 -6.18 0.47
C PRO A 203 -18.22 -5.27 1.67
N MET A 204 -18.10 -5.81 2.89
CA MET A 204 -18.18 -5.03 4.13
C MET A 204 -16.91 -4.20 4.35
N ALA A 205 -15.75 -4.77 4.03
CA ALA A 205 -14.47 -4.08 4.16
C ALA A 205 -14.38 -2.83 3.26
N PHE A 206 -14.99 -2.84 2.08
CA PHE A 206 -15.11 -1.66 1.21
C PHE A 206 -16.39 -0.85 1.47
N GLY A 207 -17.48 -1.50 1.89
CA GLY A 207 -18.77 -0.87 2.14
C GLY A 207 -18.81 0.05 3.35
N VAL A 208 -18.13 -0.30 4.44
CA VAL A 208 -18.03 0.58 5.63
C VAL A 208 -17.26 1.87 5.32
N PRO A 209 -16.07 1.83 4.67
CA PRO A 209 -15.43 3.01 4.08
C PRO A 209 -16.34 3.84 3.17
N ALA A 210 -17.16 3.20 2.33
CA ALA A 210 -18.11 3.90 1.45
C ALA A 210 -19.19 4.63 2.25
N ALA A 211 -19.79 3.97 3.24
CA ALA A 211 -20.80 4.56 4.11
C ALA A 211 -20.24 5.74 4.92
N LEU A 212 -19.03 5.61 5.46
CA LEU A 212 -18.36 6.71 6.17
C LEU A 212 -18.04 7.89 5.24
N MET A 213 -17.70 7.64 3.98
CA MET A 213 -17.51 8.71 2.99
C MET A 213 -18.83 9.43 2.65
N VAL A 214 -19.97 8.72 2.61
CA VAL A 214 -21.30 9.34 2.49
C VAL A 214 -21.59 10.22 3.70
N VAL A 215 -21.30 9.74 4.91
CA VAL A 215 -21.43 10.53 6.14
C VAL A 215 -20.54 11.78 6.07
N ALA A 216 -19.29 11.65 5.63
CA ALA A 216 -18.36 12.77 5.45
C ALA A 216 -18.97 13.86 4.56
N LEU A 217 -19.50 13.46 3.40
CA LEU A 217 -20.14 14.36 2.44
C LEU A 217 -21.38 15.05 3.02
N ILE A 218 -22.26 14.30 3.70
CA ILE A 218 -23.48 14.86 4.31
C ILE A 218 -23.09 15.88 5.38
N VAL A 219 -22.17 15.52 6.28
CA VAL A 219 -21.68 16.40 7.35
C VAL A 219 -21.07 17.68 6.75
N PHE A 220 -20.26 17.54 5.70
CA PHE A 220 -19.68 18.69 5.01
C PHE A 220 -20.75 19.60 4.40
N ILE A 221 -21.78 19.04 3.75
CA ILE A 221 -22.89 19.82 3.15
C ILE A 221 -23.74 20.52 4.21
N ILE A 222 -24.00 19.90 5.37
CA ILE A 222 -24.75 20.51 6.47
C ILE A 222 -24.06 21.80 6.93
N GLY A 223 -22.73 21.81 7.01
CA GLY A 223 -21.94 23.01 7.35
C GLY A 223 -21.97 24.13 6.28
N SER A 224 -22.59 23.91 5.12
CA SER A 224 -22.50 24.82 3.96
C SER A 224 -22.98 26.26 4.19
N ARG A 225 -23.89 26.49 5.13
CA ARG A 225 -24.38 27.82 5.51
C ARG A 225 -23.43 28.56 6.44
N MET A 226 -22.49 27.85 7.05
CA MET A 226 -21.58 28.36 8.08
C MET A 226 -20.16 28.61 7.54
N TYR A 227 -19.86 28.13 6.33
CA TYR A 227 -18.54 28.32 5.74
C TYR A 227 -18.36 29.68 5.10
N LYS A 228 -17.17 30.25 5.30
CA LYS A 228 -16.64 31.33 4.46
C LYS A 228 -16.22 30.73 3.13
N LYS A 229 -16.88 31.17 2.04
CA LYS A 229 -16.61 30.72 0.67
C LYS A 229 -15.90 31.85 -0.06
N VAL A 230 -14.61 31.67 -0.28
CA VAL A 230 -13.77 32.61 -1.02
C VAL A 230 -13.93 32.36 -2.51
N ASP A 231 -14.06 33.43 -3.30
CA ASP A 231 -14.13 33.34 -4.75
C ASP A 231 -12.79 32.88 -5.35
N PRO A 232 -12.77 32.24 -6.54
CA PRO A 232 -11.54 31.76 -7.14
C PRO A 232 -10.63 32.92 -7.55
N GLU A 233 -9.51 33.10 -6.85
CA GLU A 233 -8.41 33.97 -7.28
C GLU A 233 -7.54 33.19 -8.28
N GLY A 234 -7.28 33.80 -9.45
CA GLY A 234 -6.70 33.12 -10.61
C GLY A 234 -5.49 32.21 -10.30
N ASN A 235 -5.37 31.12 -11.07
CA ASN A 235 -4.49 30.03 -10.70
C ASN A 235 -2.99 30.35 -10.85
N ILE A 236 -2.31 30.47 -9.71
CA ILE A 236 -0.87 30.70 -9.61
C ILE A 236 -0.06 29.58 -10.27
N MET A 237 -0.51 28.32 -10.22
CA MET A 237 0.15 27.22 -10.94
C MET A 237 0.11 27.43 -12.46
N VAL A 238 -1.02 27.87 -13.00
CA VAL A 238 -1.15 28.14 -14.45
C VAL A 238 -0.24 29.31 -14.85
N THR A 239 -0.20 30.36 -14.04
CA THR A 239 0.70 31.50 -14.25
C THR A 239 2.17 31.08 -14.18
N PHE A 240 2.54 30.25 -13.21
CA PHE A 240 3.87 29.65 -13.06
C PHE A 240 4.31 28.90 -14.32
N PHE A 241 3.49 27.96 -14.81
CA PHE A 241 3.81 27.19 -16.02
C PHE A 241 3.84 28.05 -17.28
N LYS A 242 2.90 28.99 -17.45
CA LYS A 242 2.88 29.93 -18.59
C LYS A 242 4.14 30.80 -18.63
N CYS A 243 4.58 31.29 -17.47
CA CYS A 243 5.81 32.09 -17.37
C CYS A 243 7.04 31.26 -17.78
N ILE A 244 7.18 30.03 -17.28
CA ILE A 244 8.28 29.13 -17.64
C ILE A 244 8.27 28.81 -19.15
N VAL A 245 7.13 28.41 -19.70
CA VAL A 245 7.00 28.07 -21.12
C VAL A 245 7.29 29.30 -21.98
N PHE A 246 6.83 30.48 -21.59
CA PHE A 246 7.12 31.74 -22.29
C PHE A 246 8.62 32.05 -22.25
N ALA A 247 9.26 31.98 -21.08
CA ALA A 247 10.70 32.24 -20.95
C ALA A 247 11.55 31.25 -21.77
N ILE A 248 11.19 29.96 -21.78
CA ILE A 248 11.86 28.93 -22.60
C ILE A 248 11.67 29.22 -24.10
N ARG A 249 10.42 29.46 -24.53
CA ARG A 249 10.12 29.77 -25.94
C ARG A 249 10.84 31.03 -26.41
N ASN A 250 10.87 32.07 -25.58
CA ASN A 250 11.53 33.33 -25.91
C ASN A 250 13.06 33.15 -25.99
N ARG A 251 13.65 32.37 -25.07
CA ARG A 251 15.07 31.99 -25.13
C ARG A 251 15.43 31.26 -26.42
N PHE A 252 14.59 30.33 -26.88
CA PHE A 252 14.84 29.62 -28.14
C PHE A 252 14.65 30.52 -29.38
N ARG A 253 13.67 31.42 -29.36
CA ARG A 253 13.40 32.37 -30.45
C ARG A 253 14.51 33.41 -30.60
N ASN A 254 15.10 33.84 -29.48
CA ASN A 254 16.12 34.88 -29.44
C ASN A 254 17.56 34.33 -29.29
N ARG A 255 17.80 33.09 -29.76
CA ARG A 255 19.11 32.41 -29.71
C ARG A 255 20.12 32.94 -30.76
N SER A 256 20.02 34.20 -31.17
CA SER A 256 20.96 34.85 -32.09
C SER A 256 22.23 35.29 -31.33
N LYS A 257 23.38 35.34 -32.02
CA LYS A 257 24.66 35.81 -31.44
C LYS A 257 24.66 37.32 -31.12
N GLU A 258 23.72 38.08 -31.67
CA GLU A 258 23.63 39.54 -31.53
C GLU A 258 22.91 40.00 -30.26
N ILE A 259 22.19 39.12 -29.56
CA ILE A 259 21.42 39.48 -28.36
C ILE A 259 22.24 39.13 -27.11
N PRO A 260 22.49 40.08 -26.19
CA PRO A 260 23.25 39.82 -24.97
C PRO A 260 22.58 38.74 -24.12
N LYS A 261 23.39 37.80 -23.61
CA LYS A 261 22.90 36.73 -22.72
C LYS A 261 22.46 37.36 -21.39
N ARG A 262 21.25 37.02 -20.93
CA ARG A 262 20.76 37.37 -19.58
C ARG A 262 21.42 36.48 -18.52
N GLU A 263 21.55 36.97 -17.29
CA GLU A 263 22.19 36.26 -16.16
C GLU A 263 21.51 34.93 -15.83
N HIS A 264 20.17 34.90 -15.80
CA HIS A 264 19.40 33.67 -15.61
C HIS A 264 18.46 33.42 -16.81
N TRP A 265 18.24 32.15 -17.16
CA TRP A 265 17.40 31.78 -18.30
C TRP A 265 15.92 32.17 -18.14
N LEU A 266 15.46 32.35 -16.91
CA LEU A 266 14.09 32.80 -16.62
C LEU A 266 13.91 34.31 -16.85
N ASP A 267 15.00 35.08 -16.92
CA ASP A 267 14.91 36.53 -17.15
C ASP A 267 14.37 36.86 -18.54
N TRP A 268 14.33 35.92 -19.48
CA TRP A 268 13.65 36.05 -20.76
C TRP A 268 12.12 36.23 -20.63
N GLY A 269 11.57 36.03 -19.42
CA GLY A 269 10.18 36.31 -19.08
C GLY A 269 9.86 37.78 -18.78
N LYS A 270 10.88 38.63 -18.53
CA LYS A 270 10.70 40.04 -18.10
C LYS A 270 9.92 40.90 -19.11
N GLU A 271 9.84 40.48 -20.36
CA GLU A 271 9.08 41.19 -21.40
C GLU A 271 7.56 41.13 -21.19
N LYS A 272 7.08 40.15 -20.41
CA LYS A 272 5.65 39.91 -20.21
C LYS A 272 5.24 39.81 -18.74
N TYR A 273 6.16 39.47 -17.86
CA TYR A 273 5.90 39.15 -16.46
C TYR A 273 6.74 40.00 -15.53
N ASP A 274 6.16 40.35 -14.37
CA ASP A 274 6.80 41.20 -13.38
C ASP A 274 8.08 40.57 -12.79
N ASP A 275 9.05 41.42 -12.47
CA ASP A 275 10.32 41.00 -11.88
C ASP A 275 10.14 40.23 -10.56
N ARG A 276 9.14 40.63 -9.75
CA ARG A 276 8.76 39.94 -8.50
C ARG A 276 8.34 38.50 -8.77
N LEU A 277 7.44 38.29 -9.73
CA LEU A 277 6.96 36.96 -10.10
C LEU A 277 8.11 36.08 -10.60
N ILE A 278 9.01 36.63 -11.42
CA ILE A 278 10.18 35.92 -11.94
C ILE A 278 11.12 35.51 -10.80
N ALA A 279 11.38 36.39 -9.82
CA ALA A 279 12.19 36.07 -8.66
C ALA A 279 11.57 34.95 -7.80
N GLN A 280 10.26 35.02 -7.54
CA GLN A 280 9.52 33.98 -6.82
C GLN A 280 9.58 32.61 -7.55
N ILE A 281 9.42 32.60 -8.88
CA ILE A 281 9.57 31.37 -9.68
C ILE A 281 10.99 30.82 -9.60
N LYS A 282 12.04 31.66 -9.62
CA LYS A 282 13.44 31.20 -9.45
C LYS A 282 13.62 30.47 -8.11
N MET A 283 13.01 30.97 -7.03
CA MET A 283 13.10 30.33 -5.72
C MET A 283 12.41 28.96 -5.70
N VAL A 284 11.18 28.89 -6.22
CA VAL A 284 10.43 27.63 -6.32
C VAL A 284 11.20 26.60 -7.17
N LEU A 285 11.77 27.02 -8.30
CA LEU A 285 12.56 26.12 -9.16
C LEU A 285 13.79 25.56 -8.46
N ARG A 286 14.47 26.34 -7.59
CA ARG A 286 15.60 25.82 -6.79
C ARG A 286 15.17 24.69 -5.87
N VAL A 287 14.00 24.81 -5.24
CA VAL A 287 13.42 23.75 -4.38
C VAL A 287 12.96 22.56 -5.21
N LEU A 288 12.29 22.78 -6.35
CA LEU A 288 11.85 21.70 -7.25
C LEU A 288 13.03 20.89 -7.82
N VAL A 289 14.19 21.50 -8.06
CA VAL A 289 15.40 20.76 -8.44
C VAL A 289 15.82 19.82 -7.32
N LEU A 290 15.75 20.24 -6.05
CA LEU A 290 16.01 19.35 -4.92
C LEU A 290 14.99 18.21 -4.81
N TYR A 291 13.78 18.34 -5.37
CA TYR A 291 12.76 17.29 -5.35
C TYR A 291 13.06 16.11 -6.29
N ILE A 292 13.93 16.29 -7.30
CA ILE A 292 14.20 15.24 -8.31
C ILE A 292 14.61 13.89 -7.69
N PRO A 293 15.45 13.83 -6.63
CA PRO A 293 15.84 12.57 -6.00
C PRO A 293 14.80 11.97 -5.02
N LEU A 294 13.85 12.77 -4.53
CA LEU A 294 12.88 12.36 -3.49
C LEU A 294 11.95 11.19 -3.88
N PRO A 295 11.50 11.03 -5.15
CA PRO A 295 10.64 9.92 -5.55
C PRO A 295 11.12 8.55 -5.11
N MET A 296 12.45 8.33 -5.04
CA MET A 296 13.00 7.04 -4.59
C MET A 296 12.68 6.72 -3.14
N PHE A 297 12.58 7.72 -2.26
CA PHE A 297 12.14 7.49 -0.89
C PHE A 297 10.71 6.94 -0.87
N TRP A 298 9.81 7.56 -1.64
CA TRP A 298 8.41 7.13 -1.74
C TRP A 298 8.25 5.77 -2.40
N ALA A 299 9.12 5.45 -3.37
CA ALA A 299 9.16 4.14 -4.01
C ALA A 299 9.44 3.00 -3.00
N LEU A 300 10.19 3.26 -1.94
CA LEU A 300 10.41 2.31 -0.84
C LEU A 300 9.27 2.38 0.18
N PHE A 301 8.90 3.60 0.59
CA PHE A 301 7.92 3.81 1.65
C PHE A 301 6.54 3.20 1.35
N ASP A 302 6.05 3.34 0.11
CA ASP A 302 4.71 2.86 -0.26
C ASP A 302 4.64 1.33 -0.45
N GLN A 303 5.76 0.61 -0.47
CA GLN A 303 5.76 -0.86 -0.56
C GLN A 303 5.26 -1.56 0.72
N GLN A 304 5.19 -0.82 1.83
CA GLN A 304 4.63 -1.35 3.08
C GLN A 304 3.17 -1.82 2.91
N GLY A 305 2.43 -1.25 1.95
CA GLY A 305 1.05 -1.63 1.65
C GLY A 305 0.89 -2.69 0.56
N SER A 306 1.98 -3.07 -0.11
CA SER A 306 2.00 -4.08 -1.18
C SER A 306 2.94 -5.23 -0.83
N ARG A 307 4.24 -5.13 -1.16
CA ARG A 307 5.24 -6.19 -0.99
C ARG A 307 5.38 -6.66 0.46
N TRP A 308 5.33 -5.75 1.45
CA TRP A 308 5.44 -6.17 2.86
C TRP A 308 4.17 -6.88 3.36
N THR A 309 3.00 -6.48 2.87
CA THR A 309 1.74 -7.20 3.12
C THR A 309 1.80 -8.61 2.53
N LEU A 310 2.31 -8.75 1.30
CA LEU A 310 2.49 -10.05 0.65
C LEU A 310 3.53 -10.93 1.38
N GLN A 311 4.66 -10.35 1.80
CA GLN A 311 5.64 -11.02 2.66
C GLN A 311 4.96 -11.56 3.94
N ALA A 312 4.12 -10.75 4.60
CA ALA A 312 3.41 -11.16 5.81
C ALA A 312 2.46 -12.36 5.58
N THR A 313 1.92 -12.57 4.37
CA THR A 313 1.05 -13.74 4.10
C THR A 313 1.74 -15.09 4.27
N THR A 314 3.07 -15.11 4.20
CA THR A 314 3.92 -16.31 4.35
C THR A 314 4.51 -16.47 5.76
N MET A 315 4.05 -15.64 6.71
CA MET A 315 4.53 -15.63 8.10
C MET A 315 3.46 -16.18 9.06
N ASN A 316 3.87 -16.43 10.30
CA ASN A 316 2.99 -16.81 11.40
C ASN A 316 2.45 -15.55 12.11
N GLY A 317 1.12 -15.38 12.10
CA GLY A 317 0.41 -14.25 12.71
C GLY A 317 -0.13 -14.49 14.12
N ASP A 318 0.31 -15.57 14.78
CA ASP A 318 -0.10 -15.89 16.14
C ASP A 318 0.74 -15.14 17.19
N PHE A 319 0.18 -14.06 17.74
CA PHE A 319 0.76 -13.31 18.85
C PHE A 319 0.26 -13.82 20.21
N GLY A 320 -0.25 -15.06 20.27
CA GLY A 320 -0.76 -15.71 21.47
C GLY A 320 -2.21 -15.33 21.76
N ALA A 321 -2.44 -14.17 22.40
CA ALA A 321 -3.78 -13.76 22.80
C ALA A 321 -4.60 -13.16 21.64
N ILE A 322 -3.92 -12.61 20.64
CA ILE A 322 -4.50 -11.98 19.47
C ILE A 322 -3.87 -12.57 18.22
N GLN A 323 -4.68 -12.69 17.18
CA GLN A 323 -4.25 -13.15 15.87
C GLN A 323 -4.24 -11.95 14.93
N ILE A 324 -3.09 -11.71 14.31
CA ILE A 324 -2.86 -10.56 13.45
C ILE A 324 -2.94 -11.03 12.00
N GLU A 325 -3.81 -10.38 11.23
CA GLU A 325 -3.89 -10.57 9.78
C GLU A 325 -2.74 -9.84 9.06
N PRO A 326 -2.25 -10.34 7.91
CA PRO A 326 -1.10 -9.77 7.22
C PRO A 326 -1.17 -8.24 6.98
N GLU A 327 -2.31 -7.73 6.54
CA GLU A 327 -2.54 -6.32 6.26
C GLU A 327 -2.58 -5.43 7.52
N GLN A 328 -2.85 -6.00 8.71
CA GLN A 328 -2.83 -5.26 9.98
C GLN A 328 -1.42 -4.86 10.41
N MET A 329 -0.38 -5.46 9.81
CA MET A 329 1.00 -5.02 10.05
C MET A 329 1.23 -3.56 9.62
N GLN A 330 0.42 -3.03 8.69
CA GLN A 330 0.45 -1.61 8.32
C GLN A 330 0.10 -0.67 9.49
N THR A 331 -0.67 -1.13 10.47
CA THR A 331 -1.01 -0.36 11.68
C THR A 331 0.23 -0.02 12.50
N VAL A 332 1.28 -0.85 12.44
CA VAL A 332 2.54 -0.61 13.16
C VAL A 332 3.13 0.74 12.76
N ASN A 333 3.10 1.10 11.46
CA ASN A 333 3.59 2.41 11.01
C ASN A 333 2.80 3.56 11.64
N ALA A 334 1.47 3.49 11.64
CA ALA A 334 0.61 4.53 12.22
C ALA A 334 0.85 4.73 13.72
N ILE A 335 0.98 3.63 14.48
CA ILE A 335 1.32 3.67 15.92
C ILE A 335 2.69 4.33 16.13
N LEU A 336 3.68 3.91 15.35
CA LEU A 336 5.04 4.41 15.47
C LEU A 336 5.14 5.89 15.11
N ILE A 337 4.41 6.40 14.12
CA ILE A 337 4.40 7.84 13.80
C ILE A 337 3.93 8.67 15.00
N VAL A 338 2.80 8.27 15.61
CA VAL A 338 2.21 8.97 16.76
C VAL A 338 3.19 9.01 17.96
N ILE A 339 4.01 7.98 18.12
CA ILE A 339 5.02 7.89 19.19
C ILE A 339 6.32 8.62 18.81
N MET A 340 6.82 8.43 17.59
CA MET A 340 8.14 8.89 17.17
C MET A 340 8.19 10.38 16.90
N VAL A 341 7.12 11.00 16.39
CA VAL A 341 7.10 12.44 16.13
C VAL A 341 7.37 13.24 17.42
N PRO A 342 6.64 13.05 18.53
CA PRO A 342 6.95 13.72 19.80
C PRO A 342 8.35 13.40 20.35
N ILE A 343 8.85 12.18 20.18
CA ILE A 343 10.18 11.77 20.65
C ILE A 343 11.28 12.49 19.85
N VAL A 344 11.15 12.54 18.52
CA VAL A 344 12.13 13.17 17.66
C VAL A 344 12.20 14.68 17.94
N ASP A 345 11.05 15.35 18.02
CA ASP A 345 10.99 16.79 18.27
C ASP A 345 11.35 17.16 19.72
N GLY A 346 10.86 16.40 20.70
CA GLY A 346 11.00 16.72 22.12
C GLY A 346 12.31 16.23 22.75
N ILE A 347 12.93 15.18 22.20
CA ILE A 347 14.10 14.53 22.80
C ILE A 347 15.28 14.54 21.81
N VAL A 348 15.12 13.97 20.62
CA VAL A 348 16.24 13.75 19.69
C VAL A 348 16.84 15.07 19.20
N TYR A 349 16.04 15.99 18.66
CA TYR A 349 16.55 17.27 18.17
C TYR A 349 17.18 18.14 19.27
N PRO A 350 16.61 18.28 20.49
CA PRO A 350 17.26 18.96 21.59
C PRO A 350 18.59 18.33 22.01
N LEU A 351 18.71 17.00 22.03
CA LEU A 351 19.96 16.31 22.32
C LEU A 351 21.03 16.57 21.25
N ILE A 352 20.67 16.52 19.97
CA ILE A 352 21.58 16.85 18.86
C ILE A 352 22.08 18.30 18.97
N ARG A 353 21.19 19.23 19.35
CA ARG A 353 21.55 20.63 19.61
C ARG A 353 22.51 20.77 20.79
N LYS A 354 22.31 19.99 21.87
CA LYS A 354 23.26 19.94 23.01
C LYS A 354 24.64 19.43 22.59
N CYS A 355 24.70 18.50 21.64
CA CYS A 355 25.95 18.02 21.04
C CYS A 355 26.60 19.01 20.05
N LYS A 356 26.03 20.21 19.86
CA LYS A 356 26.53 21.26 18.93
C LYS A 356 26.66 20.79 17.48
N LEU A 357 25.89 19.78 17.07
CA LEU A 357 25.88 19.30 15.69
C LEU A 357 24.89 20.12 14.86
N ASN A 358 25.38 20.76 13.79
CA ASN A 358 24.55 21.50 12.84
C ASN A 358 23.76 20.54 11.94
N PHE A 359 22.57 20.17 12.40
CA PHE A 359 21.64 19.26 11.74
C PHE A 359 20.58 20.04 10.95
N THR A 360 21.01 20.56 9.80
CA THR A 360 20.16 21.31 8.86
C THR A 360 19.06 20.42 8.27
N PRO A 361 17.91 20.99 7.82
CA PRO A 361 16.79 20.22 7.28
C PRO A 361 17.20 19.19 6.20
N LEU A 362 18.06 19.61 5.26
CA LEU A 362 18.52 18.74 4.17
C LEU A 362 19.37 17.56 4.69
N LYS A 363 20.21 17.77 5.73
CA LYS A 363 20.94 16.67 6.36
C LYS A 363 20.00 15.68 7.05
N ARG A 364 18.88 16.14 7.63
CA ARG A 364 17.88 15.25 8.25
C ARG A 364 17.19 14.39 7.20
N MET A 365 16.84 15.00 6.06
CA MET A 365 16.29 14.28 4.91
C MET A 365 17.25 13.22 4.38
N THR A 366 18.56 13.52 4.27
CA THR A 366 19.59 12.53 3.92
C THR A 366 19.58 11.34 4.89
N VAL A 367 19.58 11.61 6.20
CA VAL A 367 19.53 10.54 7.23
C VAL A 367 18.24 9.72 7.10
N GLY A 368 17.12 10.36 6.78
CA GLY A 368 15.86 9.65 6.56
C GLY A 368 15.88 8.70 5.35
N MET A 369 16.48 9.13 4.23
CA MET A 369 16.74 8.25 3.09
C MET A 369 17.64 7.06 3.46
N PHE A 370 18.66 7.29 4.28
CA PHE A 370 19.54 6.23 4.75
C PHE A 370 18.81 5.22 5.64
N PHE A 371 17.96 5.68 6.57
CA PHE A 371 17.11 4.80 7.37
C PHE A 371 16.17 3.96 6.50
N ALA A 372 15.50 4.56 5.53
CA ALA A 372 14.62 3.81 4.61
C ALA A 372 15.40 2.72 3.83
N ALA A 373 16.64 2.97 3.42
CA ALA A 373 17.48 1.96 2.78
C ALA A 373 17.82 0.81 3.75
N MET A 374 18.16 1.11 5.01
CA MET A 374 18.40 0.09 6.03
C MET A 374 17.14 -0.73 6.38
N ALA A 375 15.96 -0.12 6.35
CA ALA A 375 14.70 -0.82 6.55
C ALA A 375 14.49 -1.90 5.46
N PHE A 376 14.88 -1.63 4.22
CA PHE A 376 14.81 -2.60 3.13
C PHE A 376 15.87 -3.69 3.21
N VAL A 377 17.06 -3.38 3.76
CA VAL A 377 18.04 -4.41 4.11
C VAL A 377 17.45 -5.35 5.18
N ALA A 378 16.80 -4.81 6.21
CA ALA A 378 16.12 -5.62 7.21
C ALA A 378 14.99 -6.47 6.59
N ALA A 379 14.19 -5.91 5.68
CA ALA A 379 13.16 -6.65 4.94
C ALA A 379 13.72 -7.79 4.07
N ALA A 380 14.87 -7.57 3.43
CA ALA A 380 15.58 -8.61 2.69
C ALA A 380 16.06 -9.75 3.59
N LEU A 381 16.60 -9.43 4.78
CA LEU A 381 17.04 -10.44 5.75
C LEU A 381 15.86 -11.28 6.27
N VAL A 382 14.72 -10.64 6.54
CA VAL A 382 13.49 -11.35 6.90
C VAL A 382 13.03 -12.26 5.76
N GLN A 383 13.07 -11.76 4.52
CA GLN A 383 12.67 -12.55 3.34
C GLN A 383 13.56 -13.78 3.14
N ILE A 384 14.88 -13.64 3.27
CA ILE A 384 15.81 -14.78 3.17
C ILE A 384 15.44 -15.86 4.20
N LYS A 385 15.07 -15.46 5.43
CA LYS A 385 14.66 -16.41 6.46
C LYS A 385 13.33 -17.10 6.14
N ILE A 386 12.40 -16.39 5.51
CA ILE A 386 11.14 -16.97 5.02
C ILE A 386 11.42 -17.97 3.90
N ASP A 387 12.25 -17.60 2.93
CA ASP A 387 12.56 -18.42 1.75
C ASP A 387 13.24 -19.75 2.12
N GLU A 388 14.02 -19.78 3.21
CA GLU A 388 14.55 -21.04 3.78
C GLU A 388 13.46 -22.03 4.21
N THR A 389 12.27 -21.54 4.58
CA THR A 389 11.14 -22.35 5.06
C THR A 389 10.12 -22.66 3.96
N LEU A 390 10.25 -22.06 2.78
CA LEU A 390 9.35 -22.28 1.66
C LEU A 390 9.77 -23.52 0.85
N PRO A 391 8.81 -24.37 0.43
CA PRO A 391 9.12 -25.51 -0.42
C PRO A 391 9.59 -25.03 -1.81
N LYS A 392 10.69 -25.61 -2.30
CA LYS A 392 11.16 -25.40 -3.67
C LYS A 392 10.40 -26.34 -4.61
N PHE A 393 9.60 -25.79 -5.51
CA PHE A 393 8.83 -26.55 -6.49
C PHE A 393 9.65 -26.87 -7.75
N PRO A 394 9.32 -27.95 -8.49
CA PRO A 394 10.07 -28.32 -9.70
C PRO A 394 9.86 -27.33 -10.84
N THR A 395 10.90 -27.10 -11.64
CA THR A 395 10.81 -26.35 -12.90
C THR A 395 10.07 -27.14 -13.98
N SER A 396 9.74 -26.51 -15.12
CA SER A 396 8.99 -27.15 -16.21
C SER A 396 9.61 -28.46 -16.74
N SER A 397 10.93 -28.60 -16.66
CA SER A 397 11.67 -29.82 -17.08
C SER A 397 11.85 -30.88 -15.98
N GLN A 398 11.48 -30.56 -14.74
CA GLN A 398 11.70 -31.39 -13.57
C GLN A 398 10.38 -31.96 -13.04
N THR A 399 10.47 -33.04 -12.27
CA THR A 399 9.35 -33.63 -11.54
C THR A 399 9.79 -33.94 -10.11
N GLN A 400 8.90 -33.77 -9.15
CA GLN A 400 9.15 -34.12 -7.75
C GLN A 400 8.32 -35.33 -7.37
N LEU A 401 8.96 -36.34 -6.78
CA LEU A 401 8.29 -37.56 -6.35
C LEU A 401 8.51 -37.81 -4.87
N LYS A 402 7.43 -38.22 -4.20
CA LYS A 402 7.42 -38.80 -2.86
C LYS A 402 6.74 -40.16 -2.89
N VAL A 403 7.22 -41.11 -2.09
CA VAL A 403 6.65 -42.45 -1.96
C VAL A 403 6.09 -42.62 -0.54
N ILE A 404 4.85 -43.10 -0.46
CA ILE A 404 4.19 -43.46 0.79
C ILE A 404 4.07 -44.97 0.85
N ASN A 405 4.63 -45.56 1.91
CA ASN A 405 4.51 -46.99 2.18
C ASN A 405 3.25 -47.25 3.01
N LEU A 406 2.22 -47.86 2.43
CA LEU A 406 0.98 -48.23 3.13
C LEU A 406 1.01 -49.67 3.66
N ASP A 407 2.05 -50.44 3.35
CA ASP A 407 2.21 -51.80 3.86
C ASP A 407 2.59 -51.83 5.34
N ARG A 408 2.47 -53.03 5.93
CA ARG A 408 2.85 -53.32 7.32
C ARG A 408 4.35 -53.56 7.51
N THR A 409 5.09 -53.73 6.42
CA THR A 409 6.54 -53.98 6.41
C THR A 409 7.30 -52.81 5.83
N ASN A 410 8.61 -52.74 6.10
CA ASN A 410 9.45 -51.72 5.49
C ASN A 410 9.56 -51.92 3.98
N LEU A 411 9.53 -50.82 3.23
CA LEU A 411 9.66 -50.79 1.78
C LEU A 411 11.05 -50.28 1.41
N ILE A 412 11.77 -51.02 0.57
CA ILE A 412 13.05 -50.59 0.00
C ILE A 412 12.80 -50.06 -1.41
N VAL A 413 13.11 -48.78 -1.62
CA VAL A 413 12.93 -48.07 -2.89
C VAL A 413 14.28 -47.67 -3.47
N ASN A 414 14.50 -48.02 -4.74
CA ASN A 414 15.68 -47.59 -5.50
C ASN A 414 15.25 -46.67 -6.64
N PHE A 415 15.73 -45.43 -6.58
CA PHE A 415 15.45 -44.38 -7.58
C PHE A 415 16.53 -44.39 -8.69
N PRO A 416 16.20 -44.05 -9.94
CA PRO A 416 17.06 -44.23 -11.12
C PRO A 416 18.39 -43.44 -11.17
N GLN A 417 18.79 -42.73 -10.10
CA GLN A 417 20.08 -42.03 -9.99
C GLN A 417 20.68 -42.01 -8.57
N ASN A 418 19.98 -42.55 -7.57
CA ASN A 418 20.46 -42.52 -6.18
C ASN A 418 21.14 -43.85 -5.86
N ILE A 419 22.43 -43.82 -5.51
CA ILE A 419 23.22 -45.01 -5.16
C ILE A 419 22.73 -45.63 -3.83
N THR A 420 22.05 -44.84 -2.99
CA THR A 420 21.53 -45.28 -1.70
C THR A 420 20.09 -45.75 -1.79
N ASN A 421 19.85 -47.01 -1.42
CA ASN A 421 18.52 -47.56 -1.18
C ASN A 421 17.82 -46.78 -0.07
N VAL A 422 16.56 -46.39 -0.29
CA VAL A 422 15.78 -45.66 0.71
C VAL A 422 14.83 -46.65 1.38
N THR A 423 14.95 -46.82 2.69
CA THR A 423 14.06 -47.69 3.47
C THR A 423 12.96 -46.85 4.10
N ILE A 424 11.71 -47.07 3.68
CA ILE A 424 10.53 -46.37 4.16
C ILE A 424 9.79 -47.29 5.14
N ALA A 425 9.66 -46.86 6.39
CA ALA A 425 8.96 -47.63 7.41
C ALA A 425 7.45 -47.78 7.10
N ALA A 426 6.82 -48.79 7.69
CA ALA A 426 5.39 -49.04 7.54
C ALA A 426 4.53 -47.82 7.89
N GLY A 427 3.68 -47.38 6.96
CA GLY A 427 2.83 -46.21 7.12
C GLY A 427 3.56 -44.87 7.07
N LYS A 428 4.84 -44.80 6.71
CA LYS A 428 5.61 -43.55 6.59
C LYS A 428 5.84 -43.18 5.12
N ALA A 429 6.36 -41.97 4.91
CA ALA A 429 6.78 -41.48 3.60
C ALA A 429 8.27 -41.10 3.62
N ASP A 430 8.89 -41.03 2.45
CA ASP A 430 10.16 -40.33 2.28
C ASP A 430 9.96 -38.83 1.98
N ASP A 431 11.06 -38.09 1.93
CA ASP A 431 11.03 -36.68 1.51
C ASP A 431 10.89 -36.55 0.00
N TYR A 432 10.33 -35.43 -0.45
CA TYR A 432 10.25 -35.13 -1.89
C TYR A 432 11.63 -35.05 -2.52
N LYS A 433 11.82 -35.83 -3.59
CA LYS A 433 13.04 -35.83 -4.40
C LYS A 433 12.75 -35.28 -5.77
N THR A 434 13.67 -34.45 -6.28
CA THR A 434 13.55 -33.82 -7.61
C THR A 434 14.33 -34.63 -8.63
N PHE A 435 13.72 -34.91 -9.77
CA PHE A 435 14.31 -35.66 -10.88
C PHE A 435 14.07 -34.93 -12.20
N THR A 436 14.93 -35.18 -13.20
CA THR A 436 14.59 -34.85 -14.58
C THR A 436 13.53 -35.83 -15.06
N THR A 437 12.42 -35.33 -15.63
CA THR A 437 11.28 -36.20 -15.98
C THR A 437 11.66 -37.32 -16.96
N ALA A 438 12.57 -37.04 -17.90
CA ALA A 438 13.07 -38.02 -18.86
C ALA A 438 13.77 -39.23 -18.23
N GLU A 439 14.29 -39.07 -17.01
CA GLU A 439 15.10 -40.06 -16.29
C GLU A 439 14.23 -40.88 -15.32
N LEU A 440 13.07 -40.35 -14.91
CA LEU A 440 12.15 -40.98 -13.99
C LEU A 440 11.14 -41.88 -14.72
N LYS A 441 11.64 -42.95 -15.35
CA LYS A 441 10.78 -43.93 -16.05
C LYS A 441 10.46 -45.16 -15.22
N ASN A 442 11.44 -45.66 -14.48
CA ASN A 442 11.34 -46.91 -13.73
C ASN A 442 11.82 -46.70 -12.29
N ILE A 443 11.09 -47.25 -11.32
CA ILE A 443 11.48 -47.32 -9.92
C ILE A 443 11.50 -48.79 -9.49
N THR A 444 12.48 -49.17 -8.67
CA THR A 444 12.54 -50.53 -8.14
C THR A 444 12.04 -50.56 -6.70
N PHE A 445 11.03 -51.39 -6.43
CA PHE A 445 10.46 -51.65 -5.11
C PHE A 445 10.77 -53.08 -4.69
N ASN A 446 11.50 -53.31 -3.60
CA ASN A 446 11.84 -54.65 -3.09
C ASN A 446 12.31 -55.63 -4.21
N ASN A 447 13.14 -55.15 -5.15
CA ASN A 447 13.67 -55.85 -6.33
C ASN A 447 12.73 -56.02 -7.53
N THR A 448 11.50 -55.50 -7.47
CA THR A 448 10.57 -55.45 -8.62
C THR A 448 10.64 -54.09 -9.29
N VAL A 449 10.86 -54.07 -10.61
CA VAL A 449 10.91 -52.83 -11.40
C VAL A 449 9.51 -52.46 -11.87
N THR A 450 9.07 -51.26 -11.56
CA THR A 450 7.77 -50.72 -11.95
C THR A 450 7.96 -49.47 -12.79
N SER A 451 7.30 -49.40 -13.94
CA SER A 451 7.28 -48.20 -14.77
C SER A 451 6.31 -47.17 -14.20
N ILE A 452 6.71 -45.91 -14.19
CA ILE A 452 5.90 -44.78 -13.76
C ILE A 452 5.86 -43.73 -14.86
N ASN A 453 4.70 -43.10 -15.03
CA ASN A 453 4.54 -42.01 -15.98
C ASN A 453 4.43 -40.70 -15.20
N ALA A 454 5.58 -40.15 -14.81
CA ALA A 454 5.66 -38.89 -14.09
C ALA A 454 5.42 -37.70 -15.05
N ALA A 455 4.68 -36.70 -14.57
CA ALA A 455 4.35 -35.51 -15.36
C ALA A 455 5.38 -34.40 -15.15
N GLU A 456 5.72 -33.71 -16.23
CA GLU A 456 6.63 -32.56 -16.25
C GLU A 456 6.08 -31.37 -15.45
N GLY A 457 6.93 -30.74 -14.65
CA GLY A 457 6.58 -29.60 -13.80
C GLY A 457 5.57 -29.94 -12.69
N GLN A 458 5.40 -31.22 -12.36
CA GLN A 458 4.47 -31.67 -11.32
C GLN A 458 5.20 -32.17 -10.07
N ARG A 459 4.53 -31.99 -8.94
CA ARG A 459 4.86 -32.64 -7.68
C ARG A 459 3.88 -33.79 -7.51
N GLN A 460 4.37 -34.99 -7.26
CA GLN A 460 3.55 -36.20 -7.25
C GLN A 460 3.89 -37.08 -6.05
N THR A 461 2.87 -37.76 -5.53
CA THR A 461 2.97 -38.75 -4.47
C THR A 461 2.57 -40.11 -5.02
N LEU A 462 3.41 -41.12 -4.80
CA LEU A 462 3.18 -42.50 -5.17
C LEU A 462 2.82 -43.31 -3.92
N LEU A 463 1.62 -43.86 -3.91
CA LEU A 463 1.17 -44.79 -2.89
C LEU A 463 1.62 -46.20 -3.27
N PHE A 464 2.18 -46.94 -2.32
CA PHE A 464 2.56 -48.34 -2.49
C PHE A 464 1.81 -49.21 -1.48
N LYS A 465 1.12 -50.25 -1.95
CA LYS A 465 0.47 -51.27 -1.13
C LYS A 465 0.40 -52.61 -1.87
N ASP A 466 0.93 -53.69 -1.31
CA ASP A 466 0.86 -55.04 -1.88
C ASP A 466 1.26 -55.11 -3.38
N TYR A 467 2.37 -54.45 -3.76
CA TYR A 467 2.85 -54.29 -5.15
C TYR A 467 1.94 -53.49 -6.10
N ASN A 468 0.80 -52.97 -5.61
CA ASN A 468 0.01 -51.98 -6.34
C ASN A 468 0.56 -50.58 -6.10
N ILE A 469 0.57 -49.78 -7.16
CA ILE A 469 0.99 -48.38 -7.11
C ILE A 469 -0.12 -47.45 -7.58
N LYS A 470 -0.23 -46.29 -6.94
CA LYS A 470 -1.11 -45.19 -7.39
C LYS A 470 -0.35 -43.88 -7.35
N LEU A 471 -0.22 -43.22 -8.50
CA LEU A 471 0.47 -41.94 -8.63
C LEU A 471 -0.56 -40.81 -8.64
N VAL A 472 -0.40 -39.84 -7.75
CA VAL A 472 -1.32 -38.71 -7.59
C VAL A 472 -0.56 -37.39 -7.59
N THR A 473 -1.13 -36.36 -8.19
CA THR A 473 -0.54 -35.03 -8.25
C THR A 473 -0.82 -34.23 -6.99
N ASP A 474 0.20 -33.53 -6.49
CA ASP A 474 0.20 -32.71 -5.29
C ASP A 474 0.06 -31.23 -5.61
N ILE A 475 -0.24 -30.43 -4.57
CA ILE A 475 -0.25 -28.98 -4.69
C ILE A 475 1.15 -28.43 -5.02
N ARG A 476 1.17 -27.42 -5.91
CA ARG A 476 2.38 -26.74 -6.41
C ARG A 476 2.53 -25.31 -5.90
N LYS A 477 1.72 -24.94 -4.93
CA LYS A 477 1.77 -23.65 -4.24
C LYS A 477 1.44 -23.89 -2.77
N LYS A 478 2.02 -23.08 -1.90
CA LYS A 478 1.64 -23.08 -0.49
C LYS A 478 0.17 -22.64 -0.38
N PRO A 479 -0.65 -23.26 0.48
CA PRO A 479 -2.04 -22.86 0.67
C PRO A 479 -2.16 -21.38 1.03
N ALA A 480 -3.14 -20.71 0.41
CA ALA A 480 -3.34 -19.28 0.57
C ALA A 480 -4.01 -18.93 1.92
N LYS A 481 -3.98 -17.64 2.29
CA LYS A 481 -4.70 -17.10 3.47
C LYS A 481 -4.30 -17.76 4.80
N GLY A 482 -3.13 -18.37 4.86
CA GLY A 482 -2.67 -19.12 6.04
C GLY A 482 -3.50 -20.38 6.35
N LYS A 483 -4.40 -20.81 5.46
CA LYS A 483 -5.15 -22.07 5.61
C LYS A 483 -4.24 -23.29 5.42
N ASN A 484 -4.76 -24.47 5.71
CA ASN A 484 -4.04 -25.72 5.62
C ASN A 484 -4.73 -26.66 4.62
N ALA A 485 -3.97 -27.24 3.70
CA ALA A 485 -4.49 -28.16 2.69
C ALA A 485 -4.33 -29.61 3.16
N ILE A 486 -5.45 -30.27 3.45
CA ILE A 486 -5.52 -31.60 4.05
C ILE A 486 -6.13 -32.59 3.06
N ARG A 487 -5.50 -33.75 2.90
CA ARG A 487 -6.08 -34.88 2.16
C ARG A 487 -5.95 -36.18 2.95
N PHE A 488 -6.78 -37.16 2.61
CA PHE A 488 -6.86 -38.44 3.30
C PHE A 488 -6.49 -39.59 2.38
N VAL A 489 -5.83 -40.61 2.94
CA VAL A 489 -5.55 -41.89 2.27
C VAL A 489 -6.25 -43.01 3.06
N ASN A 490 -7.07 -43.79 2.37
CA ASN A 490 -7.73 -44.95 2.96
C ASN A 490 -6.79 -46.17 2.94
N ASN A 491 -6.24 -46.54 4.11
CA ASN A 491 -5.46 -47.77 4.28
C ASN A 491 -6.25 -48.92 4.94
N LEU A 492 -7.57 -48.75 5.12
CA LEU A 492 -8.44 -49.79 5.64
C LEU A 492 -8.81 -50.80 4.53
N MET A 493 -9.46 -51.90 4.92
CA MET A 493 -9.92 -52.94 4.00
C MET A 493 -11.36 -52.71 3.50
N ASP A 494 -12.00 -51.63 3.95
CA ASP A 494 -13.36 -51.24 3.60
C ASP A 494 -13.38 -49.84 2.99
N SER A 495 -14.43 -49.51 2.23
CA SER A 495 -14.69 -48.14 1.81
C SER A 495 -15.24 -47.31 2.96
N ILE A 496 -14.85 -46.03 3.00
CA ILE A 496 -15.15 -45.12 4.10
C ILE A 496 -15.61 -43.76 3.58
N ASN A 497 -16.40 -43.07 4.39
CA ASN A 497 -16.67 -41.65 4.25
C ASN A 497 -15.89 -40.89 5.32
N VAL A 498 -15.16 -39.86 4.89
CA VAL A 498 -14.38 -39.00 5.79
C VAL A 498 -15.02 -37.62 5.84
N THR A 499 -15.24 -37.12 7.05
CA THR A 499 -15.82 -35.81 7.32
C THR A 499 -14.85 -34.99 8.16
N LEU A 500 -14.67 -33.73 7.80
CA LEU A 500 -13.72 -32.80 8.40
C LEU A 500 -14.48 -31.57 8.87
N ASP A 501 -14.63 -31.37 10.18
CA ASP A 501 -15.32 -30.21 10.78
C ASP A 501 -16.74 -29.92 10.23
N ASN A 502 -17.59 -30.95 10.13
CA ASN A 502 -18.93 -30.86 9.54
C ASN A 502 -18.97 -30.41 8.06
N SER A 503 -17.84 -30.50 7.33
CA SER A 503 -17.81 -30.34 5.88
C SER A 503 -18.60 -31.44 5.16
N SER A 504 -18.70 -31.34 3.83
CA SER A 504 -19.22 -32.45 3.02
C SER A 504 -18.42 -33.74 3.24
N GLU A 505 -19.14 -34.87 3.27
CA GLU A 505 -18.53 -36.20 3.38
C GLU A 505 -17.74 -36.53 2.11
N LYS A 506 -16.55 -37.10 2.27
CA LYS A 506 -15.72 -37.58 1.16
C LYS A 506 -15.69 -39.10 1.14
N TYR A 507 -16.29 -39.70 0.11
CA TYR A 507 -16.19 -41.13 -0.14
C TYR A 507 -14.79 -41.51 -0.61
N LEU A 508 -14.21 -42.54 0.01
CA LEU A 508 -12.91 -43.11 -0.36
C LEU A 508 -13.02 -44.63 -0.48
N SER A 509 -12.73 -45.14 -1.67
CA SER A 509 -12.58 -46.58 -1.88
C SER A 509 -11.26 -47.09 -1.28
N ILE A 510 -11.05 -48.41 -1.33
CA ILE A 510 -9.84 -49.06 -0.82
C ILE A 510 -8.64 -48.58 -1.62
N PHE A 511 -7.54 -48.22 -0.95
CA PHE A 511 -6.31 -47.72 -1.60
C PHE A 511 -6.53 -46.43 -2.41
N GLU A 512 -7.51 -45.63 -2.01
CA GLU A 512 -7.80 -44.33 -2.61
C GLU A 512 -7.33 -43.14 -1.77
N ILE A 513 -7.08 -42.03 -2.45
CA ILE A 513 -6.68 -40.76 -1.87
C ILE A 513 -7.69 -39.68 -2.25
N SER A 514 -8.01 -38.82 -1.29
CA SER A 514 -8.95 -37.73 -1.50
C SER A 514 -8.30 -36.54 -2.22
N ASN A 515 -9.12 -35.69 -2.83
CA ASN A 515 -8.72 -34.33 -3.14
C ASN A 515 -8.45 -33.54 -1.86
N TYR A 516 -7.63 -32.49 -1.95
CA TYR A 516 -7.35 -31.59 -0.83
C TYR A 516 -8.62 -30.85 -0.38
N SER A 517 -8.79 -30.72 0.93
CA SER A 517 -9.70 -29.79 1.60
C SER A 517 -8.88 -28.72 2.27
N GLU A 518 -9.32 -27.47 2.17
CA GLU A 518 -8.74 -26.40 2.96
C GLU A 518 -9.40 -26.34 4.34
N VAL A 519 -8.60 -26.23 5.38
CA VAL A 519 -9.07 -26.01 6.75
C VAL A 519 -8.34 -24.85 7.38
N SER A 520 -9.06 -24.12 8.22
CA SER A 520 -8.50 -23.08 9.07
C SER A 520 -7.46 -23.64 10.05
N ARG A 521 -6.70 -22.74 10.66
CA ARG A 521 -5.76 -23.08 11.74
C ARG A 521 -6.49 -23.69 12.95
N GLY A 522 -5.76 -24.41 13.79
CA GLY A 522 -6.29 -24.98 15.02
C GLY A 522 -6.45 -26.50 14.94
N LYS A 523 -7.19 -27.05 15.91
CA LYS A 523 -7.55 -28.47 15.94
C LYS A 523 -8.92 -28.67 15.35
N VAL A 524 -9.09 -29.78 14.66
CA VAL A 524 -10.28 -30.06 13.85
C VAL A 524 -10.77 -31.47 14.16
N LYS A 525 -12.08 -31.65 14.23
CA LYS A 525 -12.66 -32.98 14.41
C LYS A 525 -12.65 -33.73 13.08
N ILE A 526 -12.01 -34.90 13.07
CA ILE A 526 -12.02 -35.84 11.93
C ILE A 526 -12.94 -36.98 12.30
N GLU A 527 -13.94 -37.24 11.45
CA GLU A 527 -14.88 -38.36 11.60
C GLU A 527 -14.76 -39.28 10.39
N VAL A 528 -14.73 -40.58 10.65
CA VAL A 528 -14.72 -41.63 9.62
C VAL A 528 -15.94 -42.51 9.84
N SER A 529 -16.77 -42.64 8.82
CA SER A 529 -17.98 -43.46 8.82
C SER A 529 -17.88 -44.59 7.78
N PHE A 530 -18.41 -45.76 8.13
CA PHE A 530 -18.51 -46.92 7.25
C PHE A 530 -19.95 -47.07 6.73
N MET A 531 -20.13 -47.84 5.66
CA MET A 531 -21.47 -48.11 5.12
C MET A 531 -22.42 -48.81 6.12
N ASN A 532 -21.88 -49.47 7.15
CA ASN A 532 -22.64 -50.16 8.20
C ASN A 532 -22.97 -49.24 9.40
N GLU A 533 -22.97 -47.92 9.22
CA GLU A 533 -23.18 -46.88 10.26
C GLU A 533 -22.17 -46.86 11.42
N PHE A 534 -21.15 -47.71 11.39
CA PHE A 534 -20.04 -47.64 12.34
C PHE A 534 -19.22 -46.36 12.12
N LYS A 535 -18.87 -45.67 13.20
CA LYS A 535 -18.18 -44.38 13.17
C LYS A 535 -17.05 -44.33 14.19
N CYS A 536 -15.93 -43.74 13.82
CA CYS A 536 -14.90 -43.34 14.77
C CYS A 536 -14.53 -41.88 14.54
N ASN A 537 -14.13 -41.18 15.59
CA ASN A 537 -13.68 -39.81 15.49
C ASN A 537 -12.42 -39.57 16.33
N VAL A 538 -11.66 -38.53 15.96
CA VAL A 538 -10.51 -38.06 16.73
C VAL A 538 -10.33 -36.56 16.49
N GLU A 539 -9.78 -35.88 17.49
CA GLU A 539 -9.31 -34.51 17.34
C GLU A 539 -7.96 -34.53 16.62
N SER A 540 -7.80 -33.70 15.59
CA SER A 540 -6.55 -33.61 14.83
C SER A 540 -5.39 -33.06 15.67
N MET A 541 -4.18 -33.21 15.16
CA MET A 541 -3.07 -32.36 15.61
C MET A 541 -3.36 -30.88 15.34
N LEU A 542 -2.63 -30.00 16.02
CA LEU A 542 -2.76 -28.56 15.83
C LEU A 542 -2.21 -28.15 14.45
N PHE A 543 -3.08 -27.69 13.55
CA PHE A 543 -2.67 -27.14 12.27
C PHE A 543 -2.21 -25.69 12.39
N GLY A 544 -1.00 -25.41 11.91
CA GLY A 544 -0.40 -24.07 11.88
C GLY A 544 -0.91 -23.22 10.71
N TYR A 545 -0.02 -22.41 10.12
CA TYR A 545 -0.33 -21.53 8.99
C TYR A 545 0.25 -22.07 7.69
N GLY A 546 -0.56 -22.16 6.63
CA GLY A 546 -0.08 -22.42 5.27
C GLY A 546 0.53 -23.83 5.08
N SER A 547 0.16 -24.81 5.91
CA SER A 547 0.73 -26.16 5.83
C SER A 547 -0.08 -27.09 4.94
N SER A 548 0.51 -28.22 4.55
CA SER A 548 -0.21 -29.26 3.83
C SER A 548 0.13 -30.64 4.36
N TYR A 549 -0.90 -31.47 4.54
CA TYR A 549 -0.79 -32.79 5.14
C TYR A 549 -1.56 -33.85 4.36
N THR A 550 -0.94 -35.02 4.27
CA THR A 550 -1.56 -36.27 3.82
C THR A 550 -1.77 -37.14 5.05
N ILE A 551 -3.03 -37.36 5.40
CA ILE A 551 -3.43 -38.14 6.58
C ILE A 551 -3.76 -39.56 6.16
N ILE A 552 -3.01 -40.55 6.65
CA ILE A 552 -3.29 -41.96 6.41
C ILE A 552 -4.19 -42.48 7.53
N ILE A 553 -5.32 -43.07 7.16
CA ILE A 553 -6.24 -43.72 8.09
C ILE A 553 -5.78 -45.16 8.28
N LYS A 554 -5.15 -45.46 9.42
CA LYS A 554 -4.54 -46.77 9.70
C LYS A 554 -5.52 -47.76 10.32
N GLN A 555 -6.29 -47.31 11.31
CA GLN A 555 -7.19 -48.17 12.07
C GLN A 555 -8.34 -47.36 12.64
N CYS A 556 -9.55 -47.92 12.58
CA CYS A 556 -10.76 -47.35 13.17
C CYS A 556 -11.34 -48.39 14.14
N THR A 557 -11.45 -48.04 15.42
CA THR A 557 -12.05 -48.87 16.48
C THR A 557 -13.13 -48.05 17.19
N SER A 558 -14.04 -48.72 17.89
CA SER A 558 -15.23 -48.09 18.50
C SER A 558 -14.90 -46.88 19.38
N ASP A 559 -13.72 -46.89 20.00
CA ASP A 559 -13.26 -45.86 20.93
C ASP A 559 -12.07 -45.02 20.39
N SER A 560 -11.48 -45.37 19.25
CA SER A 560 -10.30 -44.63 18.74
C SER A 560 -10.08 -44.75 17.23
N LEU A 561 -9.73 -43.62 16.60
CA LEU A 561 -9.27 -43.51 15.21
C LEU A 561 -7.76 -43.23 15.21
N ASN A 562 -6.96 -44.17 14.67
CA ASN A 562 -5.52 -44.01 14.56
C ASN A 562 -5.13 -43.43 13.20
N LEU A 563 -4.55 -42.23 13.24
CA LEU A 563 -4.15 -41.45 12.08
C LEU A 563 -2.63 -41.28 12.03
N GLU A 564 -2.08 -41.34 10.84
CA GLU A 564 -0.68 -40.99 10.60
C GLU A 564 -0.60 -39.75 9.72
N TYR A 565 0.18 -38.76 10.14
CA TYR A 565 0.31 -37.49 9.46
C TYR A 565 1.62 -37.47 8.66
N ILE A 566 1.50 -37.30 7.35
CA ILE A 566 2.63 -37.02 6.47
C ILE A 566 2.60 -35.54 6.13
N GLU A 567 3.67 -34.84 6.48
CA GLU A 567 3.87 -33.44 6.13
C GLU A 567 4.24 -33.32 4.65
N ASP A 568 3.37 -32.66 3.87
CA ASP A 568 3.64 -32.33 2.47
C ASP A 568 4.30 -30.95 2.36
N ILE A 569 3.85 -29.99 3.18
CA ILE A 569 4.39 -28.63 3.26
C ILE A 569 4.41 -28.18 4.72
N GLN A 570 5.56 -27.69 5.17
CA GLN A 570 5.74 -27.18 6.53
C GLN A 570 4.89 -25.92 6.81
N PRO A 571 4.36 -25.78 8.03
CA PRO A 571 3.71 -24.56 8.47
C PRO A 571 4.69 -23.38 8.48
N ASN A 572 4.17 -22.15 8.35
CA ASN A 572 4.97 -20.94 8.49
C ASN A 572 5.55 -20.89 9.92
N THR A 573 6.88 -20.88 10.04
CA THR A 573 7.57 -20.81 11.33
C THR A 573 8.08 -19.41 11.66
N VAL A 574 8.31 -18.57 10.64
CA VAL A 574 8.79 -17.19 10.80
C VAL A 574 7.65 -16.31 11.31
N HIS A 575 7.80 -15.71 12.48
CA HIS A 575 6.75 -14.90 13.12
C HIS A 575 6.66 -13.49 12.52
N MET A 576 5.44 -13.00 12.25
CA MET A 576 5.16 -11.67 11.68
C MET A 576 5.80 -10.51 12.46
N GLY A 577 5.98 -10.68 13.77
CA GLY A 577 6.68 -9.71 14.62
C GLY A 577 8.12 -9.39 14.18
N LEU A 578 8.77 -10.24 13.36
CA LEU A 578 10.07 -9.92 12.75
C LEU A 578 10.01 -8.80 11.71
N GLN A 579 8.82 -8.38 11.27
CA GLN A 579 8.65 -7.17 10.47
C GLN A 579 8.66 -5.88 11.31
N ILE A 580 8.50 -5.93 12.64
CA ILE A 580 8.46 -4.73 13.47
C ILE A 580 9.77 -3.90 13.34
N PRO A 581 10.97 -4.49 13.33
CA PRO A 581 12.22 -3.74 13.12
C PRO A 581 12.29 -2.98 11.79
N GLN A 582 11.86 -3.57 10.66
CA GLN A 582 11.86 -2.86 9.37
C GLN A 582 10.84 -1.70 9.36
N TYR A 583 9.65 -1.89 9.95
CA TYR A 583 8.68 -0.80 10.13
C TYR A 583 9.27 0.31 11.01
N PHE A 584 9.86 -0.05 12.15
CA PHE A 584 10.49 0.90 13.06
C PHE A 584 11.55 1.78 12.38
N ILE A 585 12.47 1.16 11.64
CA ILE A 585 13.53 1.89 10.93
C ILE A 585 12.92 2.76 9.83
N LEU A 586 11.94 2.26 9.08
CA LEU A 586 11.26 3.02 8.03
C LEU A 586 10.53 4.24 8.60
N THR A 587 9.79 4.09 9.71
CA THR A 587 9.09 5.19 10.37
C THR A 587 10.06 6.22 10.93
N CYS A 588 11.19 5.81 11.53
CA CYS A 588 12.24 6.73 11.93
C CYS A 588 12.73 7.56 10.74
N GLY A 589 12.91 6.92 9.58
CA GLY A 589 13.25 7.57 8.32
C GLY A 589 12.18 8.55 7.85
N GLU A 590 10.91 8.14 7.88
CA GLU A 590 9.76 8.97 7.52
C GLU A 590 9.67 10.24 8.35
N VAL A 591 9.79 10.14 9.67
CA VAL A 591 9.68 11.31 10.57
C VAL A 591 10.74 12.35 10.23
N VAL A 592 12.00 11.93 10.04
CA VAL A 592 13.09 12.89 9.75
C VAL A 592 13.13 13.32 8.28
N PHE A 593 12.54 12.56 7.36
CA PHE A 593 12.47 12.90 5.93
C PHE A 593 11.22 13.71 5.57
N SER A 594 10.03 13.18 5.84
CA SER A 594 8.75 13.71 5.37
C SER A 594 8.35 14.97 6.13
N VAL A 595 8.35 14.94 7.46
CA VAL A 595 7.98 16.11 8.29
C VAL A 595 8.96 17.25 8.05
N THR A 596 10.27 16.97 8.11
CA THR A 596 11.31 17.97 7.85
C THR A 596 11.29 18.47 6.41
N GLY A 597 11.04 17.60 5.43
CA GLY A 597 10.99 17.97 4.02
C GLY A 597 9.81 18.88 3.71
N LEU A 598 8.64 18.61 4.28
CA LEU A 598 7.48 19.50 4.20
C LEU A 598 7.77 20.85 4.86
N GLU A 599 8.33 20.87 6.07
CA GLU A 599 8.71 22.11 6.78
C GLU A 599 9.71 22.93 5.96
N PHE A 600 10.77 22.30 5.46
CA PHE A 600 11.77 22.92 4.59
C PHE A 600 11.12 23.56 3.36
N SER A 601 10.26 22.79 2.68
CA SER A 601 9.58 23.23 1.47
C SER A 601 8.67 24.42 1.72
N TYR A 602 7.97 24.44 2.86
CA TYR A 602 7.18 25.59 3.30
C TYR A 602 8.05 26.81 3.63
N SER A 603 9.20 26.62 4.27
CA SER A 603 10.10 27.71 4.67
C SER A 603 10.83 28.37 3.50
N GLN A 604 11.04 27.65 2.40
CA GLN A 604 11.72 28.14 1.20
C GLN A 604 10.72 28.64 0.13
N ALA A 605 9.41 28.59 0.41
CA ALA A 605 8.36 28.99 -0.50
C ALA A 605 8.01 30.48 -0.36
N PRO A 606 7.89 31.22 -1.48
CA PRO A 606 7.19 32.51 -1.51
C PRO A 606 5.77 32.39 -0.95
N SER A 607 5.27 33.47 -0.35
CA SER A 607 3.96 33.50 0.33
C SER A 607 2.82 33.05 -0.59
N ASN A 608 2.86 33.46 -1.85
CA ASN A 608 1.87 33.14 -2.89
C ASN A 608 2.12 31.81 -3.64
N MET A 609 3.27 31.13 -3.48
CA MET A 609 3.61 29.92 -4.25
C MET A 609 3.74 28.65 -3.41
N LYS A 610 3.34 28.67 -2.14
CA LYS A 610 3.32 27.48 -1.25
C LYS A 610 2.52 26.32 -1.86
N SER A 611 1.40 26.60 -2.53
CA SER A 611 0.57 25.60 -3.20
C SER A 611 1.32 24.88 -4.35
N VAL A 612 2.16 25.60 -5.10
CA VAL A 612 2.97 25.03 -6.19
C VAL A 612 3.99 24.02 -5.66
N LEU A 613 4.66 24.36 -4.55
CA LEU A 613 5.63 23.44 -3.93
C LEU A 613 4.96 22.24 -3.26
N GLN A 614 3.77 22.40 -2.69
CA GLN A 614 2.99 21.27 -2.18
C GLN A 614 2.54 20.34 -3.30
N ALA A 615 2.10 20.87 -4.44
CA ALA A 615 1.77 20.06 -5.60
C ALA A 615 3.01 19.33 -6.16
N GLY A 616 4.16 20.01 -6.20
CA GLY A 616 5.45 19.39 -6.54
C GLY A 616 5.84 18.27 -5.59
N TRP A 617 5.57 18.42 -4.29
CA TRP A 617 5.84 17.40 -3.28
C TRP A 617 4.97 16.15 -3.50
N LEU A 618 3.65 16.32 -3.67
CA LEU A 618 2.74 15.21 -3.98
C LEU A 618 3.11 14.51 -5.29
N LEU A 619 3.58 15.26 -6.29
CA LEU A 619 4.09 14.70 -7.53
C LEU A 619 5.30 13.78 -7.30
N THR A 620 6.17 14.07 -6.32
CA THR A 620 7.27 13.15 -5.99
C THR A 620 6.77 11.78 -5.49
N VAL A 621 5.65 11.76 -4.75
CA VAL A 621 5.01 10.51 -4.31
C VAL A 621 4.45 9.73 -5.51
N ALA A 622 3.77 10.43 -6.42
CA ALA A 622 3.25 9.82 -7.64
C ALA A 622 4.37 9.21 -8.50
N VAL A 623 5.46 9.96 -8.72
CA VAL A 623 6.64 9.47 -9.45
C VAL A 623 7.31 8.30 -8.73
N GLY A 624 7.37 8.32 -7.40
CA GLY A 624 7.91 7.20 -6.62
C GLY A 624 7.15 5.89 -6.86
N ASN A 625 5.82 5.97 -6.86
CA ASN A 625 4.99 4.81 -7.21
C ASN A 625 5.17 4.37 -8.66
N ILE A 626 5.37 5.30 -9.61
CA ILE A 626 5.69 4.96 -11.00
C ILE A 626 7.05 4.25 -11.11
N ILE A 627 8.05 4.64 -10.32
CA ILE A 627 9.35 3.95 -10.28
C ILE A 627 9.16 2.48 -9.87
N VAL A 628 8.30 2.19 -8.90
CA VAL A 628 7.99 0.80 -8.52
C VAL A 628 7.43 0.02 -9.71
N LEU A 629 6.54 0.61 -10.52
CA LEU A 629 6.00 -0.04 -11.73
C LEU A 629 7.12 -0.37 -12.74
N ILE A 630 8.03 0.59 -12.97
CA ILE A 630 9.13 0.42 -13.91
C ILE A 630 10.08 -0.67 -13.41
N VAL A 631 10.45 -0.65 -12.13
CA VAL A 631 11.35 -1.65 -11.54
C VAL A 631 10.71 -3.04 -11.53
N ALA A 632 9.45 -3.16 -11.10
CA ALA A 632 8.72 -4.43 -11.11
C ALA A 632 8.57 -5.02 -12.53
N GLY A 633 8.35 -4.16 -13.53
CA GLY A 633 8.25 -4.58 -14.93
C GLY A 633 9.59 -4.91 -15.60
N ALA A 634 10.65 -4.15 -15.28
CA ALA A 634 11.96 -4.26 -15.94
C ALA A 634 12.92 -5.24 -15.27
N ALA A 635 12.87 -5.37 -13.94
CA ALA A 635 13.86 -6.16 -13.20
C ALA A 635 13.61 -7.67 -13.30
N GLN A 636 12.36 -8.12 -13.54
CA GLN A 636 11.95 -9.53 -13.67
C GLN A 636 12.67 -10.48 -12.69
N LEU A 637 12.92 -10.00 -11.45
CA LEU A 637 13.65 -10.76 -10.46
C LEU A 637 12.75 -11.90 -9.98
N SER A 638 13.28 -13.13 -9.97
CA SER A 638 12.54 -14.30 -9.46
C SER A 638 12.38 -14.25 -7.94
N GLU A 639 13.34 -13.66 -7.25
CA GLU A 639 13.42 -13.66 -5.79
C GLU A 639 13.03 -12.30 -5.18
N GLN A 640 12.12 -12.31 -4.21
CA GLN A 640 11.66 -11.10 -3.52
C GLN A 640 12.76 -10.42 -2.69
N TRP A 641 13.65 -11.18 -2.05
CA TRP A 641 14.74 -10.60 -1.27
C TRP A 641 15.70 -9.77 -2.14
N ALA A 642 15.90 -10.19 -3.40
CA ALA A 642 16.75 -9.49 -4.36
C ALA A 642 16.12 -8.15 -4.79
N GLU A 643 14.78 -8.11 -4.90
CA GLU A 643 14.04 -6.86 -5.15
C GLU A 643 14.24 -5.87 -3.98
N TYR A 644 14.15 -6.33 -2.73
CA TYR A 644 14.41 -5.47 -1.57
C TYR A 644 15.84 -4.91 -1.55
N VAL A 645 16.85 -5.74 -1.86
CA VAL A 645 18.25 -5.30 -1.95
C VAL A 645 18.46 -4.31 -3.10
N LEU A 646 17.80 -4.52 -4.24
CA LEU A 646 17.85 -3.59 -5.37
C LEU A 646 17.32 -2.22 -4.97
N PHE A 647 16.14 -2.15 -4.33
CA PHE A 647 15.57 -0.88 -3.86
C PHE A 647 16.45 -0.21 -2.80
N ALA A 648 17.01 -0.96 -1.85
CA ALA A 648 17.95 -0.43 -0.86
C ALA A 648 19.18 0.19 -1.55
N SER A 649 19.77 -0.51 -2.53
CA SER A 649 20.96 -0.07 -3.26
C SER A 649 20.69 1.19 -4.08
N LEU A 650 19.55 1.24 -4.78
CA LEU A 650 19.12 2.43 -5.51
C LEU A 650 18.93 3.63 -4.58
N LEU A 651 18.31 3.43 -3.42
CA LEU A 651 18.10 4.53 -2.48
C LEU A 651 19.43 5.01 -1.86
N VAL A 652 20.40 4.14 -1.61
CA VAL A 652 21.75 4.56 -1.18
C VAL A 652 22.43 5.43 -2.24
N ALA A 653 22.37 5.03 -3.51
CA ALA A 653 22.92 5.84 -4.60
C ALA A 653 22.25 7.22 -4.67
N VAL A 654 20.93 7.26 -4.52
CA VAL A 654 20.14 8.50 -4.51
C VAL A 654 20.42 9.35 -3.28
N CYS A 655 20.63 8.73 -2.12
CA CYS A 655 21.04 9.40 -0.88
C CYS A 655 22.38 10.12 -1.06
N ILE A 656 23.35 9.51 -1.76
CA ILE A 656 24.63 10.15 -2.11
C ILE A 656 24.40 11.35 -3.03
N ILE A 657 23.62 11.18 -4.11
CA ILE A 657 23.29 12.27 -5.04
C ILE A 657 22.62 13.44 -4.32
N PHE A 658 21.60 13.15 -3.50
CA PHE A 658 20.88 14.15 -2.72
C PHE A 658 21.80 14.86 -1.73
N SER A 659 22.74 14.15 -1.10
CA SER A 659 23.73 14.75 -0.20
C SER A 659 24.67 15.72 -0.92
N VAL A 660 25.10 15.38 -2.14
CA VAL A 660 25.90 16.29 -2.98
C VAL A 660 25.08 17.52 -3.36
N MET A 661 23.84 17.34 -3.82
CA MET A 661 22.94 18.45 -4.15
C MET A 661 22.66 19.35 -2.95
N ALA A 662 22.44 18.77 -1.77
CA ALA A 662 22.21 19.49 -0.53
C ALA A 662 23.43 20.29 -0.07
N HIS A 663 24.65 19.81 -0.34
CA HIS A 663 25.88 20.54 -0.01
C HIS A 663 26.01 21.85 -0.81
N PHE A 664 25.58 21.84 -2.08
CA PHE A 664 25.61 23.02 -2.95
C PHE A 664 24.37 23.91 -2.83
N TYR A 665 23.38 23.52 -2.02
CA TYR A 665 22.16 24.29 -1.87
C TYR A 665 22.36 25.50 -0.96
N THR A 666 21.97 26.67 -1.47
CA THR A 666 21.93 27.93 -0.71
C THR A 666 20.52 28.20 -0.22
N TYR A 667 20.36 28.26 1.11
CA TYR A 667 19.11 28.64 1.74
C TYR A 667 18.76 30.09 1.38
N VAL A 668 17.50 30.31 1.02
CA VAL A 668 16.97 31.62 0.70
C VAL A 668 15.87 31.95 1.70
N ASP A 669 15.84 33.18 2.23
CA ASP A 669 14.73 33.67 3.02
C ASP A 669 13.70 34.37 2.09
N PRO A 670 12.51 33.78 1.88
CA PRO A 670 11.48 34.40 1.05
C PRO A 670 10.99 35.74 1.58
N VAL A 671 10.95 35.92 2.89
CA VAL A 671 10.42 37.12 3.52
C VAL A 671 11.34 38.31 3.27
N GLU A 672 12.65 38.08 3.34
CA GLU A 672 13.65 39.12 3.05
C GLU A 672 13.58 39.57 1.59
N ILE A 673 13.45 38.62 0.64
CA ILE A 673 13.32 38.96 -0.78
C ILE A 673 12.02 39.70 -1.07
N GLU A 674 10.89 39.25 -0.52
CA GLU A 674 9.60 39.92 -0.69
C GLU A 674 9.64 41.35 -0.12
N ALA A 675 10.24 41.54 1.06
CA ALA A 675 10.43 42.86 1.66
C ALA A 675 11.28 43.81 0.78
N GLN A 676 12.33 43.30 0.11
CA GLN A 676 13.14 44.10 -0.82
C GLN A 676 12.32 44.61 -2.01
N PHE A 677 11.42 43.78 -2.55
CA PHE A 677 10.52 44.20 -3.62
C PHE A 677 9.48 45.21 -3.14
N ASP A 678 8.89 44.99 -1.95
CA ASP A 678 7.93 45.92 -1.36
C ASP A 678 8.57 47.31 -1.09
N GLU A 679 9.83 47.34 -0.62
CA GLU A 679 10.57 48.59 -0.43
C GLU A 679 10.88 49.28 -1.78
N LYS A 680 11.21 48.52 -2.82
CA LYS A 680 11.47 49.04 -4.16
C LYS A 680 10.20 49.67 -4.77
N GLU A 681 9.07 48.97 -4.71
CA GLU A 681 7.78 49.49 -5.17
C GLU A 681 7.36 50.75 -4.41
N ARG A 682 7.63 50.80 -3.09
CA ARG A 682 7.38 51.99 -2.28
C ARG A 682 8.22 53.19 -2.74
N LYS A 683 9.52 52.99 -2.99
CA LYS A 683 10.41 54.05 -3.51
C LYS A 683 9.99 54.52 -4.90
N GLU A 684 9.57 53.61 -5.78
CA GLU A 684 9.06 53.96 -7.12
C GLU A 684 7.77 54.78 -7.04
N LYS A 685 6.83 54.42 -6.15
CA LYS A 685 5.61 55.19 -5.90
C LYS A 685 5.90 56.57 -5.29
N GLU A 686 6.80 56.65 -4.32
CA GLU A 686 7.23 57.92 -3.72
C GLU A 686 7.86 58.83 -4.80
N MET A 687 8.69 58.29 -5.68
CA MET A 687 9.30 59.02 -6.78
C MET A 687 8.28 59.46 -7.85
N HIS A 688 7.33 58.59 -8.21
CA HIS A 688 6.24 58.95 -9.15
C HIS A 688 5.34 60.05 -8.58
N ASN A 689 5.02 59.99 -7.28
CA ASN A 689 4.24 61.04 -6.61
C ASN A 689 5.00 62.38 -6.62
N ILE A 690 6.33 62.38 -6.43
CA ILE A 690 7.15 63.59 -6.54
C ILE A 690 7.05 64.19 -7.95
N TYR A 691 7.17 63.37 -9.01
CA TYR A 691 7.03 63.83 -10.39
C TYR A 691 5.62 64.37 -10.72
N GLU A 692 4.55 63.76 -10.20
CA GLU A 692 3.18 64.28 -10.37
C GLU A 692 2.95 65.58 -9.59
N THR A 693 3.62 65.76 -8.45
CA THR A 693 3.50 66.98 -7.63
C THR A 693 4.33 68.14 -8.20
N GLU A 694 5.45 67.86 -8.86
CA GLU A 694 6.26 68.85 -9.59
C GLU A 694 5.68 69.22 -10.97
N ALA A 695 4.89 68.34 -11.58
CA ALA A 695 4.11 68.63 -12.80
C ALA A 695 2.81 69.39 -12.49
N GLY A 696 2.92 70.59 -11.91
CA GLY A 696 1.79 71.52 -11.73
C GLY A 696 1.14 71.94 -13.07
N PRO A 697 -0.12 72.43 -13.06
CA PRO A 697 -0.95 72.55 -14.25
C PRO A 697 -0.35 73.51 -15.28
N PHE A 698 -0.11 73.03 -16.50
CA PHE A 698 0.18 73.88 -17.65
C PHE A 698 -1.02 74.80 -17.89
N SER A 699 -0.89 76.05 -17.46
CA SER A 699 -1.85 77.12 -17.73
C SER A 699 -1.93 77.37 -19.25
N GLN A 700 -3.01 76.93 -19.87
CA GLN A 700 -3.43 77.45 -21.17
C GLN A 700 -3.78 78.94 -21.01
N THR A 701 -2.82 79.81 -21.31
CA THR A 701 -3.05 81.25 -21.40
C THR A 701 -3.22 81.64 -22.87
N LYS A 702 -4.46 82.02 -23.23
CA LYS A 702 -4.93 82.92 -24.31
C LYS A 702 -4.06 83.10 -25.58
N MET A 703 -4.63 82.70 -26.72
CA MET A 703 -4.67 83.52 -27.94
C MET A 703 -6.07 83.48 -28.52
#